data_AF-A0A1F6G639-F1
#
_entry.id   AF-A0A1F6G639-F1
#
_cell.length_a   1.000
_cell.length_b   1.000
_cell.length_c   1.000
_cell.angle_alpha   90.00
_cell.angle_beta   90.00
_cell.angle_gamma   90.00
#
_symmetry.space_group_name_H-M   'P 1'
#
loop_
_entity.id
_entity.type
_entity.pdbx_description
1 polymer ?
#
loop_
_entity_poly.entity_id
_entity_poly.type
_entity_poly.pdbx_seq_one_letter_code
_entity_poly.pdbx_strand_id
1 'polypeptide(L)'
;MNAKPDFSQTIDQFIRLQKRRRIVSDERDTTLLDLIEQSEPLDIQEVMDGFEQIRGGLPKNDEVIQAVTDAFLDAVKALNKLNPSRRLFALETFNYLGNPENLALVSEALLFANDQEIKPVALSFLQAFGGTDQVITTLSLHQDLFEARTRDSQLHALSTFRYDMSERLLALLNQDFVLAEATALAIETDLSLDLLRHIVKKNNAETLSGALVQNRQLSINLARLIGFVQGHRVMPIYAKKRADYLKNFVLDLSKPDRIRGVAPADLSKVIACFLFTNDQLAPKDELVALMVDDLMFASQTCEQAQRAFLDQLAPTTIDGILKDLRDFIKEIHRYPSHDIETAFKVAKSKYEAGYRNDGTLFGRISDAILDLKERGIVLAHSISDLVLRVKNALTFAKNEENQPGKTLDQLFDEIPEQNDLSEFRQIAKDPTALERAQDYIQVQTSEAGYRSAMSDGGKRAAAVNHQLLGDDEALQIYKVAFRALFKKVGGPKSQLIFNEFKHPQASHPVTEHYLAYLIPMPGDDPMLFCLGVGYFEKDLQWKDEDKDTHSVADIYMDPYCFLMRVRNEDNVMSARSRKLITDDKRLKDKEYKAVNLRNEAYSGACLGILLDVLHLLDDSDWEAPGTQKLLAFLFSATGTTPEYL
;
A
#
# COMPACT_ATOMS: atom_id res chain seq x y z
N MET A 1 -27.06 -34.38 16.04
CA MET A 1 -26.64 -33.86 14.72
C MET A 1 -25.96 -32.53 14.98
N ASN A 2 -24.64 -32.57 15.22
CA ASN A 2 -23.86 -31.36 15.43
C ASN A 2 -23.61 -30.74 14.06
N ALA A 3 -24.00 -29.47 13.90
CA ALA A 3 -23.68 -28.71 12.70
C ALA A 3 -22.15 -28.71 12.55
N LYS A 4 -21.65 -29.25 11.43
CA LYS A 4 -20.25 -29.09 11.06
C LYS A 4 -19.94 -27.58 11.04
N PRO A 5 -18.85 -27.11 11.67
CA PRO A 5 -18.44 -25.72 11.51
C PRO A 5 -18.32 -25.42 10.02
N ASP A 6 -18.82 -24.26 9.61
CA ASP A 6 -18.83 -23.83 8.21
C ASP A 6 -17.39 -23.86 7.70
N PHE A 7 -17.14 -24.63 6.64
CA PHE A 7 -15.81 -24.94 6.15
C PHE A 7 -15.02 -23.66 5.77
N SER A 8 -15.75 -22.61 5.36
CA SER A 8 -15.22 -21.24 5.20
C SER A 8 -14.64 -20.66 6.50
N GLN A 9 -15.28 -20.88 7.66
CA GLN A 9 -14.76 -20.47 8.96
C GLN A 9 -13.49 -21.23 9.31
N THR A 10 -13.38 -22.51 8.96
CA THR A 10 -12.17 -23.32 9.18
C THR A 10 -10.98 -22.82 8.37
N ILE A 11 -11.18 -22.43 7.11
CA ILE A 11 -10.13 -21.81 6.27
C ILE A 11 -9.77 -20.41 6.77
N ASP A 12 -10.76 -19.59 7.10
CA ASP A 12 -10.52 -18.26 7.69
C ASP A 12 -9.75 -18.39 9.01
N GLN A 13 -10.10 -19.37 9.83
CA GLN A 13 -9.44 -19.67 11.08
C GLN A 13 -8.04 -20.22 10.82
N PHE A 14 -7.83 -21.08 9.83
CA PHE A 14 -6.52 -21.56 9.37
C PHE A 14 -5.60 -20.40 8.94
N ILE A 15 -6.10 -19.46 8.12
CA ILE A 15 -5.36 -18.26 7.68
C ILE A 15 -5.12 -17.30 8.87
N ARG A 16 -6.10 -17.15 9.77
CA ARG A 16 -5.98 -16.30 10.98
C ARG A 16 -5.06 -16.92 12.04
N LEU A 17 -4.96 -18.25 12.12
CA LEU A 17 -4.09 -18.99 13.03
C LEU A 17 -2.61 -18.79 12.67
N GLN A 18 -2.28 -18.60 11.38
CA GLN A 18 -0.95 -18.14 10.95
C GLN A 18 -0.56 -16.79 11.58
N LYS A 19 -1.54 -15.95 11.93
CA LYS A 19 -1.34 -14.59 12.46
C LYS A 19 -1.39 -14.51 13.99
N ARG A 20 -1.63 -15.61 14.73
CA ARG A 20 -2.15 -15.49 16.11
C ARG A 20 -1.65 -16.45 17.20
N ARG A 21 -0.84 -17.48 16.94
CA ARG A 21 -0.35 -18.30 18.08
C ARG A 21 0.93 -17.72 18.69
N ARG A 22 0.74 -16.97 19.77
CA ARG A 22 1.73 -16.79 20.85
C ARG A 22 1.85 -18.14 21.56
N ILE A 23 3.05 -18.64 21.84
CA ILE A 23 3.17 -19.65 22.90
C ILE A 23 2.71 -18.95 24.18
N VAL A 24 1.60 -19.42 24.74
CA VAL A 24 1.12 -18.96 26.03
C VAL A 24 1.96 -19.72 27.04
N SER A 25 2.84 -19.02 27.73
CA SER A 25 3.30 -19.53 29.02
C SER A 25 2.15 -19.33 30.00
N ASP A 26 1.82 -20.36 30.77
CA ASP A 26 0.81 -20.27 31.83
C ASP A 26 1.23 -19.26 32.93
N GLU A 27 2.53 -18.90 32.97
CA GLU A 27 3.12 -17.97 33.93
C GLU A 27 3.98 -16.90 33.23
N ARG A 28 3.73 -15.62 33.56
CA ARG A 28 4.64 -14.52 33.22
C ARG A 28 5.97 -14.77 33.96
N ASP A 29 7.08 -14.69 33.24
CA ASP A 29 8.49 -14.91 33.67
C ASP A 29 9.20 -16.15 33.10
N THR A 30 8.85 -16.54 31.86
CA THR A 30 9.55 -17.63 31.16
C THR A 30 10.57 -17.07 30.15
N THR A 31 11.85 -17.43 30.27
CA THR A 31 12.85 -17.00 29.30
C THR A 31 12.79 -17.84 28.01
N LEU A 32 13.37 -17.33 26.93
CA LEU A 32 13.56 -18.10 25.70
C LEU A 32 14.35 -19.40 25.95
N LEU A 33 15.31 -19.40 26.88
CA LEU A 33 16.05 -20.61 27.24
C LEU A 33 15.12 -21.64 27.89
N ASP A 34 14.25 -21.22 28.80
CA ASP A 34 13.27 -22.11 29.43
C ASP A 34 12.32 -22.70 28.39
N LEU A 35 11.83 -21.89 27.44
CA LEU A 35 11.01 -22.38 26.31
C LEU A 35 11.75 -23.37 25.42
N ILE A 36 13.06 -23.17 25.20
CA ILE A 36 13.91 -24.10 24.44
C ILE A 36 14.08 -25.42 25.18
N GLU A 37 14.27 -25.38 26.51
CA GLU A 37 14.42 -26.56 27.36
C GLU A 37 13.10 -27.35 27.47
N GLN A 38 11.97 -26.64 27.54
CA GLN A 38 10.62 -27.22 27.55
C GLN A 38 10.13 -27.66 26.17
N SER A 39 10.84 -27.31 25.08
CA SER A 39 10.48 -27.74 23.73
C SER A 39 10.74 -29.24 23.59
N GLU A 40 9.72 -30.06 23.84
CA GLU A 40 9.76 -31.49 23.61
C GLU A 40 9.72 -31.84 22.11
N PRO A 41 10.24 -33.02 21.70
CA PRO A 41 10.00 -33.55 20.37
C PRO A 41 8.51 -33.72 20.10
N LEU A 42 8.10 -33.46 18.86
CA LEU A 42 6.71 -33.67 18.44
C LEU A 42 6.40 -35.18 18.48
N ASP A 43 5.26 -35.54 19.05
CA ASP A 43 4.84 -36.94 19.08
C ASP A 43 4.33 -37.37 17.69
N ILE A 44 4.98 -38.40 17.15
CA ILE A 44 4.58 -39.01 15.88
C ILE A 44 3.20 -39.68 16.04
N GLN A 45 2.91 -40.23 17.22
CA GLN A 45 1.66 -40.91 17.48
C GLN A 45 0.50 -39.93 17.51
N GLU A 46 0.64 -38.73 18.08
CA GLU A 46 -0.40 -37.69 18.03
C GLU A 46 -0.75 -37.29 16.60
N VAL A 47 0.25 -37.19 15.72
CA VAL A 47 0.03 -36.90 14.30
C VAL A 47 -0.73 -38.04 13.63
N MET A 48 -0.33 -39.28 13.88
CA MET A 48 -1.01 -40.48 13.38
C MET A 48 -2.45 -40.58 13.91
N ASP A 49 -2.66 -40.33 15.20
CA ASP A 49 -3.96 -40.36 15.86
C ASP A 49 -4.89 -39.28 15.29
N GLY A 50 -4.38 -38.10 14.98
CA GLY A 50 -5.11 -37.04 14.26
C GLY A 50 -5.62 -37.51 12.89
N PHE A 51 -4.79 -38.21 12.11
CA PHE A 51 -5.20 -38.81 10.84
C PHE A 51 -6.15 -40.01 11.04
N GLU A 52 -6.00 -40.80 12.10
CA GLU A 52 -6.84 -41.96 12.40
C GLU A 52 -8.25 -41.56 12.89
N GLN A 53 -8.38 -40.50 13.67
CA GLN A 53 -9.67 -39.92 14.04
C GLN A 53 -10.46 -39.47 12.81
N ILE A 54 -9.75 -38.96 11.80
CA ILE A 54 -10.31 -38.57 10.51
C ILE A 54 -10.67 -39.78 9.63
N ARG A 55 -9.93 -40.89 9.73
CA ARG A 55 -10.17 -42.14 8.98
C ARG A 55 -11.50 -42.84 9.28
N GLY A 56 -12.15 -42.53 10.41
CA GLY A 56 -13.41 -43.15 10.82
C GLY A 56 -14.57 -43.05 9.80
N GLY A 57 -14.45 -42.21 8.76
CA GLY A 57 -15.44 -42.02 7.70
C GLY A 57 -15.01 -42.36 6.26
N LEU A 58 -13.85 -42.99 6.04
CA LEU A 58 -13.26 -43.16 4.68
C LEU A 58 -13.13 -44.64 4.24
N PRO A 59 -13.21 -44.94 2.92
CA PRO A 59 -12.85 -46.25 2.36
C PRO A 59 -11.36 -46.55 2.59
N LYS A 60 -11.04 -47.82 2.90
CA LYS A 60 -9.76 -48.30 3.45
C LYS A 60 -8.49 -48.13 2.59
N ASN A 61 -8.55 -47.54 1.40
CA ASN A 61 -7.37 -47.25 0.58
C ASN A 61 -7.61 -45.98 -0.22
N ASP A 62 -6.94 -44.90 0.18
CA ASP A 62 -6.81 -43.73 -0.68
C ASP A 62 -5.34 -43.30 -0.64
N GLU A 63 -4.65 -43.44 -1.76
CA GLU A 63 -3.23 -43.05 -1.95
C GLU A 63 -2.99 -41.59 -1.55
N VAL A 64 -4.05 -40.77 -1.61
CA VAL A 64 -4.06 -39.36 -1.23
C VAL A 64 -3.93 -39.19 0.28
N ILE A 65 -4.64 -39.99 1.07
CA ILE A 65 -4.49 -39.97 2.53
C ILE A 65 -3.06 -40.32 2.89
N GLN A 66 -2.52 -41.37 2.28
CA GLN A 66 -1.14 -41.79 2.52
C GLN A 66 -0.15 -40.69 2.13
N ALA A 67 -0.29 -40.08 0.96
CA ALA A 67 0.59 -39.02 0.49
C ALA A 67 0.55 -37.75 1.36
N VAL A 68 -0.63 -37.39 1.87
CA VAL A 68 -0.81 -36.26 2.79
C VAL A 68 -0.18 -36.60 4.15
N THR A 69 -0.51 -37.77 4.72
CA THR A 69 0.08 -38.23 6.00
C THR A 69 1.60 -38.30 5.92
N ASP A 70 2.17 -38.86 4.85
CA ASP A 70 3.61 -38.98 4.66
C ASP A 70 4.30 -37.60 4.62
N ALA A 71 3.69 -36.61 3.96
CA ALA A 71 4.24 -35.25 3.91
C ALA A 71 4.38 -34.62 5.31
N PHE A 72 3.38 -34.80 6.18
CA PHE A 72 3.42 -34.30 7.55
C PHE A 72 4.36 -35.13 8.44
N LEU A 73 4.37 -36.46 8.29
CA LEU A 73 5.30 -37.33 9.02
C LEU A 73 6.76 -37.02 8.70
N ASP A 74 7.08 -36.73 7.44
CA ASP A 74 8.42 -36.35 7.04
C ASP A 74 8.83 -34.99 7.64
N ALA A 75 7.89 -34.04 7.74
CA ALA A 75 8.10 -32.78 8.43
C ALA A 75 8.37 -33.00 9.93
N VAL A 76 7.59 -33.84 10.61
CA VAL A 76 7.81 -34.21 12.04
C VAL A 76 9.20 -34.82 12.22
N LYS A 77 9.57 -35.80 11.38
CA LYS A 77 10.89 -36.45 11.44
C LYS A 77 12.01 -35.44 11.20
N ALA A 78 11.84 -34.51 10.27
CA ALA A 78 12.84 -33.48 9.99
C ALA A 78 13.00 -32.52 11.18
N LEU A 79 11.87 -32.05 11.76
CA LEU A 79 11.87 -31.18 12.94
C LEU A 79 12.46 -31.87 14.17
N ASN A 80 12.15 -33.15 14.41
CA ASN A 80 12.67 -33.89 15.55
C ASN A 80 14.17 -34.24 15.43
N LYS A 81 14.76 -34.14 14.24
CA LYS A 81 16.23 -34.22 14.05
C LYS A 81 16.95 -32.92 14.40
N LEU A 82 16.23 -31.80 14.49
CA LEU A 82 16.80 -30.53 14.91
C LEU A 82 17.03 -30.54 16.42
N ASN A 83 18.02 -29.76 16.88
CA ASN A 83 18.13 -29.50 18.31
C ASN A 83 16.91 -28.69 18.81
N PRO A 84 16.59 -28.71 20.12
CA PRO A 84 15.38 -28.07 20.65
C PRO A 84 15.25 -26.60 20.25
N SER A 85 16.36 -25.85 20.29
CA SER A 85 16.37 -24.44 19.86
C SER A 85 15.93 -24.28 18.39
N ARG A 86 16.55 -25.00 17.46
CA ARG A 86 16.21 -24.91 16.04
C ARG A 86 14.78 -25.39 15.76
N ARG A 87 14.32 -26.42 16.48
CA ARG A 87 12.94 -26.89 16.40
C ARG A 87 11.96 -25.82 16.86
N LEU A 88 12.19 -25.21 18.03
CA LEU A 88 11.37 -24.12 18.55
C LEU A 88 11.27 -22.98 17.53
N PHE A 89 12.40 -22.49 17.01
CA PHE A 89 12.39 -21.40 16.02
C PHE A 89 11.64 -21.75 14.73
N ALA A 90 11.75 -22.99 14.24
CA ALA A 90 10.98 -23.43 13.07
C ALA A 90 9.47 -23.46 13.37
N LEU A 91 9.08 -24.01 14.52
CA LEU A 91 7.68 -24.07 14.94
C LEU A 91 7.10 -22.67 15.19
N GLU A 92 7.84 -21.77 15.84
CA GLU A 92 7.43 -20.37 16.08
C GLU A 92 7.13 -19.60 14.79
N THR A 93 7.83 -19.93 13.70
CA THR A 93 7.65 -19.23 12.42
C THR A 93 6.55 -19.87 11.57
N PHE A 94 6.31 -21.17 11.73
CA PHE A 94 5.27 -21.89 11.00
C PHE A 94 4.81 -23.14 11.76
N ASN A 95 3.67 -23.06 12.45
CA ASN A 95 3.21 -24.09 13.39
C ASN A 95 1.94 -24.83 12.98
N TYR A 96 2.05 -25.84 12.11
CA TYR A 96 0.92 -26.77 11.88
C TYR A 96 0.93 -28.01 12.75
N LEU A 97 2.10 -28.38 13.28
CA LEU A 97 2.30 -29.67 13.95
C LEU A 97 2.31 -29.57 15.49
N GLY A 98 2.42 -28.36 16.06
CA GLY A 98 2.38 -28.11 17.50
C GLY A 98 0.97 -27.90 18.05
N ASN A 99 -0.09 -28.19 17.27
CA ASN A 99 -1.46 -28.27 17.77
C ASN A 99 -2.21 -29.43 17.08
N PRO A 100 -2.57 -30.50 17.81
CA PRO A 100 -3.36 -31.59 17.25
C PRO A 100 -4.67 -31.13 16.61
N GLU A 101 -5.33 -30.11 17.16
CA GLU A 101 -6.56 -29.56 16.57
C GLU A 101 -6.29 -28.86 15.23
N ASN A 102 -5.21 -28.07 15.12
CA ASN A 102 -4.87 -27.40 13.86
C ASN A 102 -4.49 -28.44 12.80
N LEU A 103 -3.69 -29.44 13.18
CA LEU A 103 -3.33 -30.53 12.30
C LEU A 103 -4.58 -31.26 11.78
N ALA A 104 -5.55 -31.53 12.65
CA ALA A 104 -6.81 -32.15 12.26
C ALA A 104 -7.60 -31.27 11.28
N LEU A 105 -7.72 -29.96 11.53
CA LEU A 105 -8.41 -29.03 10.62
C LEU A 105 -7.74 -28.94 9.24
N VAL A 106 -6.41 -28.85 9.20
CA VAL A 106 -5.64 -28.79 7.95
C VAL A 106 -5.73 -30.10 7.18
N SER A 107 -5.61 -31.21 7.89
CA SER A 107 -5.73 -32.53 7.31
C SER A 107 -7.15 -32.76 6.78
N GLU A 108 -8.18 -32.36 7.51
CA GLU A 108 -9.57 -32.42 7.05
C GLU A 108 -9.79 -31.57 5.79
N ALA A 109 -9.26 -30.34 5.78
CA ALA A 109 -9.34 -29.47 4.60
C ALA A 109 -8.62 -30.07 3.39
N LEU A 110 -7.44 -30.65 3.55
CA LEU A 110 -6.71 -31.26 2.44
C LEU A 110 -7.38 -32.56 1.94
N LEU A 111 -8.06 -33.31 2.82
CA LEU A 111 -8.61 -34.62 2.52
C LEU A 111 -10.05 -34.61 2.01
N PHE A 112 -10.90 -33.68 2.46
CA PHE A 112 -12.35 -33.70 2.16
C PHE A 112 -12.88 -32.49 1.41
N ALA A 113 -12.10 -31.42 1.31
CA ALA A 113 -12.56 -30.22 0.63
C ALA A 113 -12.64 -30.43 -0.89
N ASN A 114 -13.57 -29.72 -1.52
CA ASN A 114 -13.66 -29.69 -2.97
C ASN A 114 -12.61 -28.74 -3.58
N ASP A 115 -12.45 -28.75 -4.91
CA ASP A 115 -11.50 -27.87 -5.60
C ASP A 115 -11.79 -26.38 -5.37
N GLN A 116 -13.06 -25.98 -5.23
CA GLN A 116 -13.42 -24.57 -5.00
C GLN A 116 -12.94 -24.08 -3.63
N GLU A 117 -12.77 -24.99 -2.69
CA GLU A 117 -12.35 -24.77 -1.31
C GLU A 117 -10.83 -24.81 -1.14
N ILE A 118 -10.12 -25.67 -1.88
CA ILE A 118 -8.65 -25.82 -1.78
C ILE A 118 -7.91 -24.75 -2.58
N LYS A 119 -8.47 -24.33 -3.73
CA LYS A 119 -7.84 -23.34 -4.62
C LYS A 119 -7.52 -22.00 -3.92
N PRO A 120 -8.42 -21.39 -3.12
CA PRO A 120 -8.10 -20.17 -2.36
C PRO A 120 -6.89 -20.32 -1.42
N VAL A 121 -6.72 -21.50 -0.82
CA VAL A 121 -5.57 -21.78 0.06
C VAL A 121 -4.27 -21.85 -0.76
N ALA A 122 -4.29 -22.59 -1.87
CA ALA A 122 -3.14 -22.67 -2.78
C ALA A 122 -2.75 -21.28 -3.34
N LEU A 123 -3.73 -20.46 -3.70
CA LEU A 123 -3.52 -19.07 -4.13
C LEU A 123 -2.88 -18.21 -3.05
N SER A 124 -3.33 -18.34 -1.80
CA SER A 124 -2.76 -17.60 -0.68
C SER A 124 -1.27 -17.89 -0.51
N PHE A 125 -0.83 -19.14 -0.69
CA PHE A 125 0.59 -19.50 -0.67
C PHE A 125 1.37 -18.93 -1.85
N LEU A 126 0.81 -19.00 -3.07
CA LEU A 126 1.42 -18.40 -4.26
C LEU A 126 1.61 -16.89 -4.12
N GLN A 127 0.61 -16.19 -3.57
CA GLN A 127 0.64 -14.74 -3.40
C GLN A 127 1.52 -14.30 -2.22
N ALA A 128 1.55 -15.05 -1.12
CA ALA A 128 2.40 -14.77 0.04
C ALA A 128 3.91 -14.95 -0.25
N PHE A 129 4.26 -15.61 -1.35
CA PHE A 129 5.64 -15.79 -1.77
C PHE A 129 6.37 -14.46 -1.98
N GLY A 130 5.72 -13.46 -2.59
CA GLY A 130 6.33 -12.16 -2.85
C GLY A 130 6.83 -11.47 -1.57
N GLY A 131 5.99 -11.46 -0.53
CA GLY A 131 6.38 -10.96 0.79
C GLY A 131 7.54 -11.76 1.39
N THR A 132 7.46 -13.09 1.37
CA THR A 132 8.52 -13.96 1.90
C THR A 132 9.86 -13.74 1.21
N ASP A 133 9.87 -13.62 -0.12
CA ASP A 133 11.05 -13.33 -0.93
C ASP A 133 11.66 -11.96 -0.59
N GLN A 134 10.81 -10.96 -0.36
CA GLN A 134 11.23 -9.63 0.08
C GLN A 134 11.85 -9.66 1.48
N VAL A 135 11.26 -10.39 2.44
CA VAL A 135 11.85 -10.57 3.77
C VAL A 135 13.26 -11.12 3.68
N ILE A 136 13.43 -12.22 2.95
CA ILE A 136 14.74 -12.86 2.87
C ILE A 136 15.73 -11.90 2.18
N THR A 137 15.27 -11.04 1.25
CA THR A 137 16.09 -10.02 0.58
C THR A 137 16.57 -8.97 1.57
N THR A 138 15.66 -8.41 2.36
CA THR A 138 15.98 -7.49 3.45
C THR A 138 16.98 -8.13 4.42
N LEU A 139 16.72 -9.35 4.89
CA LEU A 139 17.65 -10.06 5.77
C LEU A 139 19.04 -10.18 5.16
N SER A 140 19.13 -10.50 3.86
CA SER A 140 20.42 -10.65 3.16
C SER A 140 21.20 -9.34 3.02
N LEU A 141 20.52 -8.18 3.01
CA LEU A 141 21.14 -6.87 2.95
C LEU A 141 21.74 -6.44 4.30
N HIS A 142 21.19 -6.94 5.42
CA HIS A 142 21.65 -6.65 6.77
C HIS A 142 22.80 -7.57 7.19
N GLN A 143 24.02 -7.24 6.74
CA GLN A 143 25.22 -8.05 7.00
C GLN A 143 25.54 -8.20 8.49
N ASP A 144 25.14 -7.25 9.32
CA ASP A 144 25.31 -7.23 10.77
C ASP A 144 24.55 -8.35 11.49
N LEU A 145 23.52 -8.92 10.85
CA LEU A 145 22.79 -10.08 11.39
C LEU A 145 23.60 -11.39 11.30
N PHE A 146 24.65 -11.43 10.50
CA PHE A 146 25.40 -12.66 10.21
C PHE A 146 26.77 -12.65 10.89
N GLU A 147 27.12 -13.78 11.49
CA GLU A 147 28.46 -13.96 12.03
C GLU A 147 29.46 -14.02 10.88
N ALA A 148 30.56 -13.27 10.97
CA ALA A 148 31.57 -13.15 9.91
C ALA A 148 32.07 -14.51 9.40
N ARG A 149 32.16 -15.53 10.28
CA ARG A 149 32.63 -16.87 9.92
C ARG A 149 31.60 -17.71 9.14
N THR A 150 30.31 -17.50 9.37
CA THR A 150 29.24 -18.35 8.81
C THR A 150 28.33 -17.60 7.83
N ARG A 151 28.57 -16.30 7.63
CA ARG A 151 27.78 -15.40 6.79
C ARG A 151 27.47 -15.97 5.42
N ASP A 152 28.48 -16.32 4.64
CA ASP A 152 28.29 -16.73 3.25
C ASP A 152 27.49 -18.05 3.17
N SER A 153 27.72 -18.96 4.11
CA SER A 153 26.96 -20.22 4.21
C SER A 153 25.49 -19.97 4.59
N GLN A 154 25.23 -19.04 5.51
CA GLN A 154 23.86 -18.69 5.92
C GLN A 154 23.12 -17.92 4.82
N LEU A 155 23.78 -17.01 4.11
CA LEU A 155 23.23 -16.32 2.94
C LEU A 155 22.91 -17.29 1.81
N HIS A 156 23.83 -18.23 1.52
CA HIS A 156 23.58 -19.28 0.54
C HIS A 156 22.39 -20.15 0.95
N ALA A 157 22.31 -20.56 2.22
CA ALA A 157 21.19 -21.34 2.72
C ALA A 157 19.84 -20.62 2.54
N LEU A 158 19.78 -19.32 2.88
CA LEU A 158 18.59 -18.49 2.68
C LEU A 158 18.21 -18.38 1.20
N SER A 159 19.19 -18.30 0.30
CA SER A 159 18.94 -18.32 -1.15
C SER A 159 18.39 -19.68 -1.61
N THR A 160 19.03 -20.79 -1.21
CA THR A 160 18.56 -22.15 -1.50
C THR A 160 17.12 -22.36 -1.03
N PHE A 161 16.77 -21.88 0.16
CA PHE A 161 15.41 -22.01 0.68
C PHE A 161 14.37 -21.34 -0.23
N ARG A 162 14.69 -20.20 -0.86
CA ARG A 162 13.79 -19.54 -1.83
C ARG A 162 13.61 -20.37 -3.09
N TYR A 163 14.69 -20.93 -3.63
CA TYR A 163 14.62 -21.78 -4.82
C TYR A 163 13.79 -23.01 -4.56
N ASP A 164 14.05 -23.72 -3.46
CA ASP A 164 13.32 -24.94 -3.12
C ASP A 164 11.82 -24.64 -2.88
N MET A 165 11.52 -23.52 -2.21
CA MET A 165 10.13 -23.07 -2.02
C MET A 165 9.47 -22.70 -3.36
N SER A 166 10.21 -22.08 -4.28
CA SER A 166 9.69 -21.71 -5.60
C SER A 166 9.35 -22.94 -6.44
N GLU A 167 10.19 -23.97 -6.40
CA GLU A 167 9.93 -25.26 -7.06
C GLU A 167 8.64 -25.90 -6.53
N ARG A 168 8.45 -25.93 -5.21
CA ARG A 168 7.23 -26.50 -4.59
C ARG A 168 5.98 -25.69 -4.91
N LEU A 169 6.09 -24.36 -4.99
CA LEU A 169 4.99 -23.48 -5.37
C LEU A 169 4.61 -23.64 -6.84
N LEU A 170 5.58 -23.75 -7.76
CA LEU A 170 5.31 -24.02 -9.17
C LEU A 170 4.59 -25.36 -9.39
N ALA A 171 4.85 -26.36 -8.54
CA ALA A 171 4.15 -27.64 -8.58
C ALA A 171 2.65 -27.54 -8.26
N LEU A 172 2.16 -26.41 -7.71
CA LEU A 172 0.72 -26.16 -7.55
C LEU A 172 0.03 -25.83 -8.88
N LEU A 173 0.78 -25.41 -9.90
CA LEU A 173 0.27 -25.00 -11.22
C LEU A 173 0.36 -26.15 -12.23
N ASN A 174 -0.53 -26.15 -13.23
CA ASN A 174 -0.48 -27.11 -14.33
C ASN A 174 0.83 -26.93 -15.12
N GLN A 175 1.51 -28.04 -15.41
CA GLN A 175 2.81 -28.03 -16.07
C GLN A 175 2.74 -27.35 -17.45
N ASP A 176 1.66 -27.55 -18.20
CA ASP A 176 1.46 -26.90 -19.50
C ASP A 176 1.41 -25.37 -19.39
N PHE A 177 0.78 -24.84 -18.33
CA PHE A 177 0.75 -23.40 -18.05
C PHE A 177 2.15 -22.88 -17.70
N VAL A 178 2.88 -23.60 -16.83
CA VAL A 178 4.24 -23.22 -16.43
C VAL A 178 5.19 -23.21 -17.64
N LEU A 179 5.09 -24.20 -18.53
CA LEU A 179 5.88 -24.28 -19.76
C LEU A 179 5.53 -23.16 -20.74
N ALA A 180 4.26 -22.82 -20.86
CA ALA A 180 3.80 -21.71 -21.71
C ALA A 180 4.34 -20.36 -21.20
N GLU A 181 4.25 -20.09 -19.89
CA GLU A 181 4.80 -18.87 -19.30
C GLU A 181 6.33 -18.83 -19.39
N ALA A 182 7.03 -19.94 -19.13
CA ALA A 182 8.48 -20.04 -19.28
C ALA A 182 8.92 -19.69 -20.72
N THR A 183 8.21 -20.22 -21.72
CA THR A 183 8.47 -19.92 -23.14
C THR A 183 8.18 -18.45 -23.47
N ALA A 184 7.05 -17.91 -22.98
CA ALA A 184 6.66 -16.53 -23.22
C ALA A 184 7.59 -15.50 -22.56
N LEU A 185 8.18 -15.86 -21.41
CA LEU A 185 9.10 -15.01 -20.65
C LEU A 185 10.57 -15.23 -21.04
N ALA A 186 10.86 -16.23 -21.87
CA ALA A 186 12.22 -16.68 -22.21
C ALA A 186 13.06 -17.03 -20.95
N ILE A 187 12.45 -17.70 -19.97
CA ILE A 187 13.10 -18.16 -18.74
C ILE A 187 13.15 -19.69 -18.77
N GLU A 188 14.33 -20.27 -18.49
CA GLU A 188 14.46 -21.73 -18.37
C GLU A 188 13.64 -22.25 -17.17
N THR A 189 12.98 -23.40 -17.32
CA THR A 189 12.13 -23.97 -16.26
C THR A 189 12.89 -24.30 -14.97
N ASP A 190 14.20 -24.52 -15.09
CA ASP A 190 15.08 -24.81 -13.95
C ASP A 190 15.37 -23.55 -13.11
N LEU A 191 15.12 -22.36 -13.64
CA LEU A 191 15.18 -21.07 -12.94
C LEU A 191 13.87 -20.79 -12.20
N SER A 192 13.48 -21.72 -11.32
CA SER A 192 12.18 -21.75 -10.65
C SER A 192 11.82 -20.46 -9.90
N LEU A 193 12.81 -19.82 -9.27
CA LEU A 193 12.62 -18.58 -8.52
C LEU A 193 12.18 -17.41 -9.42
N ASP A 194 12.92 -17.16 -10.51
CA ASP A 194 12.63 -16.04 -11.40
C ASP A 194 11.34 -16.30 -12.18
N LEU A 195 11.13 -17.54 -12.61
CA LEU A 195 9.88 -17.94 -13.25
C LEU A 195 8.67 -17.70 -12.34
N LEU A 196 8.72 -18.14 -11.08
CA LEU A 196 7.62 -17.94 -10.13
C LEU A 196 7.39 -16.45 -9.84
N ARG A 197 8.45 -15.66 -9.64
CA ARG A 197 8.34 -14.20 -9.45
C ARG A 197 7.58 -13.54 -10.59
N HIS A 198 7.92 -13.89 -11.84
CA HIS A 198 7.24 -13.34 -13.01
C HIS A 198 5.80 -13.82 -13.12
N ILE A 199 5.53 -15.10 -12.87
CA ILE A 199 4.17 -15.67 -12.91
C ILE A 199 3.26 -14.98 -11.90
N VAL A 200 3.69 -14.85 -10.64
CA VAL A 200 2.88 -14.23 -9.56
C VAL A 200 2.70 -12.73 -9.81
N LYS A 201 3.70 -12.05 -10.37
CA LYS A 201 3.62 -10.61 -10.65
C LYS A 201 2.72 -10.27 -11.84
N LYS A 202 2.72 -11.09 -12.89
CA LYS A 202 2.07 -10.79 -14.18
C LYS A 202 0.60 -11.24 -14.22
N ASN A 203 0.24 -12.27 -13.46
CA ASN A 203 -1.07 -12.92 -13.56
C ASN A 203 -2.01 -12.51 -12.43
N ASN A 204 -3.29 -12.36 -12.76
CA ASN A 204 -4.35 -12.11 -11.78
C ASN A 204 -4.73 -13.36 -10.98
N ALA A 205 -5.36 -13.17 -9.82
CA ALA A 205 -5.80 -14.27 -8.97
C ALA A 205 -6.71 -15.27 -9.71
N GLU A 206 -7.54 -14.77 -10.63
CA GLU A 206 -8.43 -15.59 -11.46
C GLU A 206 -7.66 -16.48 -12.44
N THR A 207 -6.66 -15.94 -13.14
CA THR A 207 -5.79 -16.65 -14.08
C THR A 207 -4.98 -17.72 -13.34
N LEU A 208 -4.40 -17.34 -12.20
CA LEU A 208 -3.68 -18.29 -11.35
C LEU A 208 -4.61 -19.41 -10.84
N SER A 209 -5.84 -19.08 -10.45
CA SER A 209 -6.85 -20.06 -10.01
C SER A 209 -7.24 -21.05 -11.11
N GLY A 210 -7.34 -20.56 -12.36
CA GLY A 210 -7.56 -21.37 -13.55
C GLY A 210 -6.36 -22.26 -13.89
N ALA A 211 -5.14 -21.78 -13.60
CA ALA A 211 -3.90 -22.49 -13.85
C ALA A 211 -3.53 -23.54 -12.79
N LEU A 212 -4.18 -23.57 -11.62
CA LEU A 212 -3.94 -24.57 -10.59
C LEU A 212 -4.23 -26.00 -11.08
N VAL A 213 -3.40 -26.95 -10.64
CA VAL A 213 -3.67 -28.38 -10.79
C VAL A 213 -5.02 -28.71 -10.16
N GLN A 214 -5.76 -29.67 -10.73
CA GLN A 214 -7.13 -29.99 -10.31
C GLN A 214 -7.19 -31.24 -9.43
N ASN A 215 -8.32 -31.37 -8.73
CA ASN A 215 -8.70 -32.52 -7.91
C ASN A 215 -7.69 -32.81 -6.80
N ARG A 216 -7.64 -34.07 -6.40
CA ARG A 216 -6.83 -34.58 -5.29
C ARG A 216 -5.32 -34.32 -5.44
N GLN A 217 -4.84 -34.09 -6.66
CA GLN A 217 -3.43 -33.77 -6.90
C GLN A 217 -3.06 -32.39 -6.32
N LEU A 218 -3.98 -31.42 -6.32
CA LEU A 218 -3.77 -30.13 -5.69
C LEU A 218 -3.59 -30.29 -4.17
N SER A 219 -4.43 -31.09 -3.52
CA SER A 219 -4.30 -31.42 -2.10
C SER A 219 -2.95 -32.04 -1.77
N ILE A 220 -2.50 -33.00 -2.59
CA ILE A 220 -1.20 -33.66 -2.40
C ILE A 220 -0.05 -32.67 -2.53
N ASN A 221 -0.08 -31.82 -3.57
CA ASN A 221 0.99 -30.85 -3.81
C ASN A 221 1.00 -29.77 -2.71
N LEU A 222 -0.17 -29.34 -2.23
CA LEU A 222 -0.30 -28.39 -1.13
C LEU A 222 0.18 -28.99 0.20
N ALA A 223 -0.17 -30.24 0.51
CA ALA A 223 0.32 -30.94 1.69
C ALA A 223 1.85 -31.07 1.67
N ARG A 224 2.42 -31.42 0.50
CA ARG A 224 3.87 -31.50 0.29
C ARG A 224 4.54 -30.15 0.45
N LEU A 225 3.96 -29.07 -0.07
CA LEU A 225 4.47 -27.70 0.13
C LEU A 225 4.49 -27.35 1.61
N ILE A 226 3.38 -27.55 2.32
CA ILE A 226 3.23 -27.25 3.74
C ILE A 226 4.26 -28.04 4.57
N GLY A 227 4.31 -29.37 4.39
CA GLY A 227 5.25 -30.24 5.10
C GLY A 227 6.70 -29.89 4.77
N PHE A 228 6.99 -29.55 3.50
CA PHE A 228 8.32 -29.12 3.06
C PHE A 228 8.77 -27.85 3.78
N VAL A 229 7.96 -26.78 3.75
CA VAL A 229 8.30 -25.50 4.38
C VAL A 229 8.56 -25.68 5.87
N GLN A 230 7.67 -26.41 6.56
CA GLN A 230 7.76 -26.63 8.00
C GLN A 230 8.97 -27.50 8.39
N GLY A 231 9.24 -28.56 7.62
CA GLY A 231 10.36 -29.47 7.84
C GLY A 231 11.69 -28.99 7.25
N HIS A 232 11.75 -27.81 6.64
CA HIS A 232 12.92 -27.39 5.88
C HIS A 232 14.13 -27.15 6.78
N ARG A 233 15.29 -27.73 6.42
CA ARG A 233 16.53 -27.64 7.21
C ARG A 233 17.03 -26.21 7.45
N VAL A 234 16.67 -25.26 6.57
CA VAL A 234 17.07 -23.84 6.67
C VAL A 234 16.02 -23.00 7.40
N MET A 235 14.80 -23.50 7.60
CA MET A 235 13.73 -22.78 8.29
C MET A 235 14.18 -22.17 9.65
N PRO A 236 14.95 -22.88 10.50
CA PRO A 236 15.46 -22.30 11.74
C PRO A 236 16.41 -21.12 11.55
N ILE A 237 17.20 -21.12 10.47
CA ILE A 237 18.11 -20.02 10.16
C ILE A 237 17.31 -18.79 9.74
N TYR A 238 16.33 -18.96 8.83
CA TYR A 238 15.41 -17.90 8.43
C TYR A 238 14.68 -17.31 9.64
N ALA A 239 14.07 -18.16 10.45
CA ALA A 239 13.38 -17.80 11.69
C ALA A 239 14.26 -16.98 12.64
N LYS A 240 15.49 -17.46 12.90
CA LYS A 240 16.43 -16.77 13.78
C LYS A 240 16.82 -15.40 13.23
N LYS A 241 17.17 -15.30 11.94
CA LYS A 241 17.58 -14.01 11.33
C LYS A 241 16.44 -13.00 11.29
N ARG A 242 15.22 -13.47 11.03
CA ARG A 242 14.02 -12.65 11.15
C ARG A 242 13.85 -12.14 12.58
N ALA A 243 13.97 -13.00 13.58
CA ALA A 243 13.88 -12.59 14.98
C ALA A 243 14.98 -11.59 15.38
N ASP A 244 16.24 -11.86 15.03
CA ASP A 244 17.39 -10.97 15.30
C ASP A 244 17.14 -9.58 14.68
N TYR A 245 16.64 -9.56 13.44
CA TYR A 245 16.28 -8.32 12.73
C TYR A 245 15.18 -7.53 13.46
N LEU A 246 14.11 -8.20 13.87
CA LEU A 246 12.98 -7.55 14.55
C LEU A 246 13.39 -7.03 15.94
N LYS A 247 14.25 -7.74 16.67
CA LYS A 247 14.82 -7.24 17.93
C LYS A 247 15.61 -5.96 17.71
N ASN A 248 16.50 -5.94 16.71
CA ASN A 248 17.25 -4.74 16.36
C ASN A 248 16.31 -3.60 15.93
N PHE A 249 15.23 -3.92 15.22
CA PHE A 249 14.23 -2.92 14.86
C PHE A 249 13.57 -2.28 16.08
N VAL A 250 13.19 -3.07 17.11
CA VAL A 250 12.66 -2.55 18.38
C VAL A 250 13.66 -1.62 19.07
N LEU A 251 14.94 -1.99 19.14
CA LEU A 251 16.01 -1.15 19.71
C LEU A 251 16.15 0.17 18.94
N ASP A 252 16.01 0.10 17.62
CA ASP A 252 16.16 1.26 16.76
C ASP A 252 14.93 2.17 16.78
N LEU A 253 13.76 1.76 17.30
CA LEU A 253 12.57 2.61 17.28
C LEU A 253 12.76 3.87 18.15
N SER A 254 13.41 3.75 19.30
CA SER A 254 13.69 4.87 20.22
C SER A 254 14.95 5.67 19.87
N LYS A 255 15.52 5.50 18.67
CA LYS A 255 16.61 6.36 18.17
C LYS A 255 16.04 7.64 17.52
N PRO A 256 16.81 8.74 17.49
CA PRO A 256 16.40 9.98 16.82
C PRO A 256 15.90 9.76 15.39
N ASP A 257 14.86 10.50 15.00
CA ASP A 257 14.29 10.58 13.64
C ASP A 257 13.72 9.28 13.05
N ARG A 258 13.52 8.24 13.87
CA ARG A 258 13.00 6.93 13.42
C ARG A 258 11.51 6.95 13.16
N ILE A 259 10.78 7.73 13.94
CA ILE A 259 9.40 8.11 13.65
C ILE A 259 9.37 9.63 13.59
N ARG A 260 9.20 10.18 12.39
CA ARG A 260 9.21 11.64 12.15
C ARG A 260 8.21 12.32 13.10
N GLY A 261 8.65 13.40 13.72
CA GLY A 261 7.87 14.21 14.65
C GLY A 261 7.77 13.65 16.08
N VAL A 262 7.98 12.34 16.29
CA VAL A 262 7.86 11.74 17.63
C VAL A 262 9.19 11.87 18.39
N ALA A 263 9.13 12.45 19.59
CA ALA A 263 10.28 12.53 20.47
C ALA A 263 10.74 11.11 20.86
N PRO A 264 12.03 10.77 20.71
CA PRO A 264 12.54 9.43 21.00
C PRO A 264 12.28 8.96 22.44
N ALA A 265 12.33 9.87 23.41
CA ALA A 265 12.02 9.58 24.81
C ALA A 265 10.54 9.22 25.03
N ASP A 266 9.61 9.89 24.35
CA ASP A 266 8.18 9.59 24.44
C ASP A 266 7.87 8.22 23.81
N LEU A 267 8.52 7.88 22.69
CA LEU A 267 8.41 6.56 22.08
C LEU A 267 9.05 5.46 22.94
N SER A 268 10.19 5.74 23.58
CA SER A 268 10.84 4.82 24.53
C SER A 268 9.91 4.44 25.69
N LYS A 269 9.15 5.40 26.23
CA LYS A 269 8.13 5.15 27.27
C LYS A 269 7.02 4.23 26.79
N VAL A 270 6.53 4.42 25.56
CA VAL A 270 5.51 3.55 24.96
C VAL A 270 6.05 2.14 24.76
N ILE A 271 7.28 2.00 24.23
CA ILE A 271 7.96 0.71 24.07
C ILE A 271 8.12 0.03 25.44
N ALA A 272 8.53 0.77 26.48
CA ALA A 272 8.67 0.24 27.84
C ALA A 272 7.35 -0.32 28.38
N CYS A 273 6.20 0.30 28.07
CA CYS A 273 4.89 -0.22 28.46
C CYS A 273 4.55 -1.53 27.76
N PHE A 274 4.86 -1.67 26.47
CA PHE A 274 4.63 -2.92 25.74
C PHE A 274 5.62 -4.03 26.14
N LEU A 275 6.88 -3.67 26.44
CA LEU A 275 7.83 -4.61 27.03
C LEU A 275 7.39 -5.00 28.44
N PHE A 276 6.84 -4.09 29.24
CA PHE A 276 6.33 -4.43 30.56
C PHE A 276 5.13 -5.38 30.48
N THR A 277 4.18 -5.12 29.59
CA THR A 277 2.91 -5.87 29.49
C THR A 277 2.94 -7.04 28.53
N ASN A 278 4.12 -7.48 28.08
CA ASN A 278 4.21 -8.68 27.24
C ASN A 278 3.87 -9.94 28.05
N ASP A 279 3.39 -10.96 27.36
CA ASP A 279 2.83 -12.16 27.98
C ASP A 279 3.90 -13.18 28.43
N GLN A 280 5.17 -12.97 28.06
CA GLN A 280 6.23 -13.97 28.24
C GLN A 280 7.10 -13.69 29.48
N LEU A 281 7.73 -12.53 29.56
CA LEU A 281 8.76 -12.22 30.57
C LEU A 281 8.66 -10.77 31.01
N ALA A 282 8.57 -10.50 32.31
CA ALA A 282 8.60 -9.12 32.79
C ALA A 282 10.03 -8.54 32.72
N PRO A 283 10.23 -7.30 32.22
CA PRO A 283 11.51 -6.64 32.32
C PRO A 283 11.81 -6.28 33.78
N LYS A 284 13.10 -6.26 34.14
CA LYS A 284 13.53 -5.75 35.45
C LYS A 284 13.19 -4.28 35.58
N ASP A 285 12.80 -3.87 36.79
CA ASP A 285 12.46 -2.48 37.09
C ASP A 285 13.59 -1.50 36.70
N GLU A 286 14.86 -1.91 36.84
CA GLU A 286 16.05 -1.15 36.43
C GLU A 286 16.05 -0.81 34.93
N LEU A 287 15.69 -1.78 34.06
CA LEU A 287 15.60 -1.56 32.62
C LEU A 287 14.47 -0.56 32.32
N VAL A 288 13.30 -0.76 32.94
CA VAL A 288 12.16 0.13 32.72
C VAL A 288 12.49 1.55 33.17
N ALA A 289 13.15 1.71 34.32
CA ALA A 289 13.61 3.01 34.83
C ALA A 289 14.55 3.72 33.85
N LEU A 290 15.47 3.00 33.21
CA LEU A 290 16.35 3.56 32.19
C LEU A 290 15.57 3.99 30.94
N MET A 291 14.59 3.20 30.50
CA MET A 291 13.82 3.48 29.28
C MET A 291 12.86 4.66 29.41
N VAL A 292 12.32 4.89 30.60
CA VAL A 292 11.35 5.97 30.86
C VAL A 292 12.00 7.29 31.28
N ASP A 293 13.30 7.30 31.57
CA ASP A 293 14.08 8.47 31.93
C ASP A 293 14.51 9.25 30.66
N ASP A 294 14.19 10.55 30.63
CA ASP A 294 14.41 11.42 29.46
C ASP A 294 15.90 11.63 29.11
N LEU A 295 16.83 11.36 30.02
CA LEU A 295 18.27 11.50 29.80
C LEU A 295 18.94 10.14 29.57
N MET A 296 18.44 9.08 30.22
CA MET A 296 19.08 7.77 30.22
C MET A 296 18.56 6.83 29.14
N PHE A 297 17.40 7.09 28.51
CA PHE A 297 16.81 6.20 27.51
C PHE A 297 17.73 5.95 26.30
N ALA A 298 18.53 6.93 25.91
CA ALA A 298 19.48 6.86 24.80
C ALA A 298 20.89 6.44 25.24
N SER A 299 21.09 6.09 26.51
CA SER A 299 22.39 5.68 27.03
C SER A 299 22.77 4.29 26.52
N GLN A 300 24.08 4.05 26.37
CA GLN A 300 24.60 2.73 26.00
C GLN A 300 24.18 1.64 27.01
N THR A 301 24.05 2.00 28.29
CA THR A 301 23.58 1.11 29.34
C THR A 301 22.13 0.69 29.11
N CYS A 302 21.25 1.62 28.72
CA CYS A 302 19.86 1.31 28.37
C CYS A 302 19.79 0.39 27.15
N GLU A 303 20.51 0.72 26.07
CA GLU A 303 20.53 -0.10 24.84
C GLU A 303 21.03 -1.53 25.10
N GLN A 304 22.09 -1.69 25.90
CA GLN A 304 22.62 -3.01 26.29
C GLN A 304 21.63 -3.80 27.15
N ALA A 305 21.00 -3.16 28.13
CA ALA A 305 20.01 -3.80 28.99
C ALA A 305 18.76 -4.20 28.20
N GLN A 306 18.30 -3.35 27.29
CA GLN A 306 17.17 -3.61 26.41
C GLN A 306 17.48 -4.78 25.46
N ARG A 307 18.68 -4.80 24.84
CA ARG A 307 19.11 -5.93 24.00
C ARG A 307 19.16 -7.24 24.79
N ALA A 308 19.75 -7.22 25.99
CA ALA A 308 19.81 -8.41 26.85
C ALA A 308 18.42 -8.93 27.25
N PHE A 309 17.44 -8.04 27.41
CA PHE A 309 16.06 -8.43 27.66
C PHE A 309 15.38 -8.98 26.41
N LEU A 310 15.47 -8.31 25.27
CA LEU A 310 14.90 -8.77 24.00
C LEU A 310 15.47 -10.13 23.58
N ASP A 311 16.71 -10.43 23.93
CA ASP A 311 17.33 -11.73 23.67
C ASP A 311 16.73 -12.89 24.46
N GLN A 312 16.01 -12.59 25.54
CA GLN A 312 15.25 -13.57 26.31
C GLN A 312 13.82 -13.76 25.80
N LEU A 313 13.37 -12.97 24.81
CA LEU A 313 12.04 -13.09 24.24
C LEU A 313 12.02 -14.02 23.02
N ALA A 314 10.93 -14.77 22.89
CA ALA A 314 10.63 -15.60 21.73
C ALA A 314 10.27 -14.74 20.51
N PRO A 315 10.52 -15.24 19.28
CA PRO A 315 10.19 -14.52 18.05
C PRO A 315 8.72 -14.06 17.98
N THR A 316 7.76 -14.90 18.38
CA THR A 316 6.33 -14.55 18.35
C THR A 316 5.97 -13.44 19.34
N THR A 317 6.65 -13.38 20.48
CA THR A 317 6.50 -12.29 21.46
C THR A 317 6.96 -10.96 20.86
N ILE A 318 8.11 -10.96 20.16
CA ILE A 318 8.65 -9.77 19.49
C ILE A 318 7.73 -9.31 18.36
N ASP A 319 7.26 -10.24 17.53
CA ASP A 319 6.25 -9.98 16.50
C ASP A 319 4.97 -9.38 17.11
N GLY A 320 4.53 -9.92 18.25
CA GLY A 320 3.38 -9.43 19.01
C GLY A 320 3.56 -7.99 19.49
N ILE A 321 4.72 -7.68 20.09
CA ILE A 321 5.04 -6.33 20.58
C ILE A 321 5.05 -5.32 19.41
N LEU A 322 5.69 -5.66 18.29
CA LEU A 322 5.75 -4.78 17.12
C LEU A 322 4.37 -4.54 16.51
N LYS A 323 3.55 -5.58 16.44
CA LYS A 323 2.17 -5.46 15.98
C LYS A 323 1.35 -4.57 16.92
N ASP A 324 1.44 -4.78 18.23
CA ASP A 324 0.70 -4.00 19.23
C ASP A 324 1.13 -2.52 19.19
N LEU A 325 2.43 -2.24 19.04
CA LEU A 325 2.98 -0.89 18.81
C LEU A 325 2.41 -0.25 17.54
N ARG A 326 2.44 -0.96 16.42
CA ARG A 326 1.94 -0.48 15.13
C ARG A 326 0.45 -0.18 15.18
N ASP A 327 -0.34 -1.12 15.69
CA ASP A 327 -1.79 -1.00 15.77
C ASP A 327 -2.16 0.14 16.73
N PHE A 328 -1.39 0.34 17.81
CA PHE A 328 -1.56 1.47 18.73
C PHE A 328 -1.29 2.82 18.05
N ILE A 329 -0.18 2.95 17.31
CA ILE A 329 0.13 4.17 16.55
C ILE A 329 -0.96 4.47 15.52
N LYS A 330 -1.47 3.44 14.81
CA LYS A 330 -2.58 3.57 13.86
C LYS A 330 -3.87 4.06 14.55
N GLU A 331 -4.19 3.52 15.73
CA GLU A 331 -5.38 3.93 16.48
C GLU A 331 -5.28 5.37 16.99
N ILE A 332 -4.14 5.78 17.54
CA ILE A 332 -3.91 7.17 17.98
C ILE A 332 -4.13 8.16 16.84
N HIS A 333 -3.69 7.80 15.63
CA HIS A 333 -3.84 8.65 14.45
C HIS A 333 -5.29 8.70 13.94
N ARG A 334 -6.02 7.58 14.03
CA ARG A 334 -7.40 7.47 13.55
C ARG A 334 -8.40 8.22 14.42
N TYR A 335 -8.22 8.22 15.74
CA TYR A 335 -9.23 8.74 16.67
C TYR A 335 -9.03 10.23 17.02
N PRO A 336 -10.10 11.05 17.10
CA PRO A 336 -10.06 12.40 17.64
C PRO A 336 -9.46 12.45 19.06
N SER A 337 -8.83 13.58 19.43
CA SER A 337 -8.08 13.70 20.69
C SER A 337 -8.97 13.53 21.92
N HIS A 338 -10.21 14.04 21.85
CA HIS A 338 -11.23 13.86 22.89
C HIS A 338 -11.58 12.38 23.13
N ASP A 339 -11.60 11.56 22.07
CA ASP A 339 -11.97 10.14 22.18
C ASP A 339 -10.83 9.33 22.81
N ILE A 340 -9.58 9.70 22.53
CA ILE A 340 -8.39 9.12 23.17
C ILE A 340 -8.37 9.44 24.67
N GLU A 341 -8.61 10.70 25.05
CA GLU A 341 -8.72 11.09 26.45
C GLU A 341 -9.84 10.33 27.17
N THR A 342 -10.97 10.16 26.49
CA THR A 342 -12.11 9.39 27.03
C THR A 342 -11.73 7.92 27.24
N ALA A 343 -11.03 7.30 26.28
CA ALA A 343 -10.56 5.92 26.39
C ALA A 343 -9.63 5.73 27.60
N PHE A 344 -8.67 6.65 27.82
CA PHE A 344 -7.79 6.58 28.99
C PHE A 344 -8.50 6.84 30.32
N LYS A 345 -9.49 7.74 30.35
CA LYS A 345 -10.34 7.94 31.55
C LYS A 345 -11.11 6.67 31.90
N VAL A 346 -11.68 6.00 30.90
CA VAL A 346 -12.39 4.71 31.07
C VAL A 346 -11.43 3.62 31.55
N ALA A 347 -10.26 3.49 30.94
CA ALA A 347 -9.26 2.50 31.34
C ALA A 347 -8.82 2.71 32.80
N LYS A 348 -8.44 3.94 33.16
CA LYS A 348 -8.08 4.31 34.53
C LYS A 348 -9.19 3.99 35.53
N SER A 349 -10.44 4.35 35.23
CA SER A 349 -11.57 4.08 36.12
C SER A 349 -11.79 2.57 36.33
N LYS A 350 -11.56 1.74 35.30
CA LYS A 350 -11.64 0.28 35.41
C LYS A 350 -10.52 -0.29 36.26
N TYR A 351 -9.29 0.20 36.08
CA TYR A 351 -8.14 -0.18 36.90
C TYR A 351 -8.39 0.12 38.38
N GLU A 352 -8.86 1.33 38.70
CA GLU A 352 -9.20 1.75 40.08
C GLU A 352 -10.33 0.90 40.69
N ALA A 353 -11.21 0.33 39.86
CA ALA A 353 -12.25 -0.60 40.27
C ALA A 353 -11.77 -2.07 40.38
N GLY A 354 -10.47 -2.35 40.17
CA GLY A 354 -9.86 -3.67 40.27
C GLY A 354 -9.93 -4.51 38.99
N TYR A 355 -10.35 -3.93 37.86
CA TYR A 355 -10.42 -4.62 36.57
C TYR A 355 -9.24 -4.24 35.68
N ARG A 356 -8.53 -5.24 35.16
CA ARG A 356 -7.49 -5.08 34.14
C ARG A 356 -8.12 -4.83 32.76
N ASN A 357 -7.49 -3.99 31.94
CA ASN A 357 -7.96 -3.59 30.60
C ASN A 357 -7.16 -4.25 29.46
N ASP A 358 -6.70 -5.48 29.68
CA ASP A 358 -5.76 -6.18 28.80
C ASP A 358 -6.30 -6.41 27.39
N GLY A 359 -7.62 -6.34 27.21
CA GLY A 359 -8.28 -6.50 25.91
C GLY A 359 -8.12 -5.32 24.94
N THR A 360 -7.56 -4.18 25.36
CA THR A 360 -7.39 -2.99 24.50
C THR A 360 -5.98 -2.42 24.60
N LEU A 361 -5.43 -1.87 23.49
CA LEU A 361 -4.07 -1.32 23.47
C LEU A 361 -3.91 -0.11 24.41
N PHE A 362 -4.89 0.80 24.43
CA PHE A 362 -4.95 1.91 25.38
C PHE A 362 -5.04 1.43 26.83
N GLY A 363 -5.81 0.36 27.07
CA GLY A 363 -5.93 -0.28 28.38
C GLY A 363 -4.60 -0.85 28.88
N ARG A 364 -3.89 -1.61 28.04
CA ARG A 364 -2.58 -2.19 28.37
C ARG A 364 -1.56 -1.12 28.72
N ILE A 365 -1.49 -0.03 27.94
CA ILE A 365 -0.59 1.09 28.23
C ILE A 365 -0.99 1.81 29.53
N SER A 366 -2.29 2.04 29.73
CA SER A 366 -2.80 2.66 30.94
C SER A 366 -2.43 1.86 32.18
N ASP A 367 -2.72 0.56 32.17
CA ASP A 367 -2.46 -0.35 33.28
C ASP A 367 -0.95 -0.47 33.54
N ALA A 368 -0.12 -0.55 32.49
CA ALA A 368 1.34 -0.55 32.61
C ALA A 368 1.86 0.69 33.34
N ILE A 369 1.40 1.88 32.94
CA ILE A 369 1.88 3.13 33.55
C ILE A 369 1.42 3.25 35.00
N LEU A 370 0.20 2.80 35.31
CA LEU A 370 -0.31 2.78 36.67
C LEU A 370 0.49 1.82 37.55
N ASP A 371 0.78 0.61 37.09
CA ASP A 371 1.65 -0.35 37.78
C ASP A 371 3.06 0.23 38.02
N LEU A 372 3.66 0.85 37.00
CA LEU A 372 5.00 1.46 37.10
C LEU A 372 5.02 2.67 38.04
N LYS A 373 3.91 3.42 38.12
CA LYS A 373 3.74 4.52 39.08
C LYS A 373 3.62 3.99 40.51
N GLU A 374 2.84 2.93 40.74
CA GLU A 374 2.74 2.30 42.07
C GLU A 374 4.10 1.78 42.55
N ARG A 375 4.95 1.31 41.64
CA ARG A 375 6.33 0.89 41.92
C ARG A 375 7.32 2.05 42.10
N GLY A 376 6.90 3.29 41.89
CA GLY A 376 7.76 4.48 42.02
C GLY A 376 8.80 4.62 40.90
N ILE A 377 8.62 3.92 39.77
CA ILE A 377 9.56 3.90 38.64
C ILE A 377 9.31 5.10 37.71
N VAL A 378 8.05 5.55 37.62
CA VAL A 378 7.64 6.63 36.70
C VAL A 378 6.98 7.78 37.46
N LEU A 379 7.49 9.01 37.27
CA LEU A 379 6.78 10.25 37.58
C LEU A 379 5.87 10.61 36.39
N ALA A 380 4.67 10.04 36.34
CA ALA A 380 3.81 10.23 35.17
C ALA A 380 3.22 11.66 35.12
N HIS A 381 3.49 12.40 34.04
CA HIS A 381 2.53 13.39 33.51
C HIS A 381 1.23 12.68 33.09
N SER A 382 0.14 13.40 32.79
CA SER A 382 -1.11 12.69 32.45
C SER A 382 -0.86 11.77 31.24
N ILE A 383 -1.28 10.50 31.33
CA ILE A 383 -1.05 9.47 30.29
C ILE A 383 -1.61 9.96 28.95
N SER A 384 -2.74 10.67 29.00
CA SER A 384 -3.30 11.42 27.89
C SER A 384 -2.31 12.42 27.28
N ASP A 385 -1.55 13.17 28.07
CA ASP A 385 -0.58 14.14 27.54
C ASP A 385 0.57 13.46 26.79
N LEU A 386 1.07 12.32 27.28
CA LEU A 386 2.11 11.55 26.55
C LEU A 386 1.58 11.10 25.19
N VAL A 387 0.37 10.52 25.15
CA VAL A 387 -0.22 10.03 23.91
C VAL A 387 -0.64 11.17 22.99
N LEU A 388 -1.11 12.30 23.53
CA LEU A 388 -1.40 13.50 22.76
C LEU A 388 -0.12 14.16 22.23
N ARG A 389 1.00 14.11 22.96
CA ARG A 389 2.31 14.54 22.43
C ARG A 389 2.73 13.67 21.26
N VAL A 390 2.65 12.35 21.38
CA VAL A 390 2.93 11.41 20.28
C VAL A 390 1.97 11.65 19.11
N LYS A 391 0.67 11.86 19.38
CA LYS A 391 -0.33 12.18 18.35
C LYS A 391 0.00 13.48 17.64
N ASN A 392 0.19 14.56 18.39
CA ASN A 392 0.47 15.89 17.84
C ASN A 392 1.77 15.86 17.04
N ALA A 393 2.82 15.23 17.58
CA ALA A 393 4.05 14.92 16.89
C ALA A 393 3.83 14.26 15.51
N LEU A 394 3.00 13.21 15.46
CA LEU A 394 2.63 12.52 14.21
C LEU A 394 1.75 13.38 13.30
N THR A 395 0.99 14.33 13.85
CA THR A 395 0.13 15.24 13.09
C THR A 395 0.94 16.39 12.48
N PHE A 396 1.95 16.90 13.20
CA PHE A 396 2.90 17.90 12.70
C PHE A 396 3.93 17.29 11.73
N ALA A 397 4.22 15.99 11.84
CA ALA A 397 5.03 15.25 10.87
C ALA A 397 4.38 15.13 9.47
N LYS A 398 3.10 15.48 9.32
CA LYS A 398 2.42 15.61 8.01
C LYS A 398 2.70 16.93 7.31
N ASN A 399 3.35 17.91 7.95
CA ASN A 399 3.52 19.26 7.42
C ASN A 399 4.99 19.66 7.16
N GLU A 400 5.92 18.71 7.13
CA GLU A 400 7.27 18.96 6.60
C GLU A 400 7.59 17.92 5.52
N GLU A 401 8.19 18.39 4.43
CA GLU A 401 8.20 17.80 3.10
C GLU A 401 8.93 16.46 2.92
N ASN A 402 8.62 15.82 1.78
CA ASN A 402 9.41 14.93 0.93
C ASN A 402 9.85 13.52 1.42
N GLN A 403 9.28 12.52 0.74
CA GLN A 403 9.53 11.07 0.78
C GLN A 403 9.15 10.32 2.07
N PRO A 404 8.13 9.44 2.05
CA PRO A 404 8.18 8.30 2.95
C PRO A 404 9.29 7.39 2.42
N GLY A 405 10.42 7.34 3.13
CA GLY A 405 11.14 6.08 3.19
C GLY A 405 10.13 5.01 3.58
N LYS A 406 10.04 3.93 2.80
CA LYS A 406 9.09 2.85 3.06
C LYS A 406 9.22 2.43 4.52
N THR A 407 8.11 2.43 5.26
CA THR A 407 8.09 1.85 6.60
C THR A 407 8.36 0.34 6.50
N LEU A 408 8.84 -0.27 7.58
CA LEU A 408 9.11 -1.71 7.60
C LEU A 408 7.85 -2.55 7.36
N ASP A 409 6.67 -2.03 7.68
CA ASP A 409 5.38 -2.62 7.32
C ASP A 409 5.00 -2.40 5.83
N GLN A 410 5.41 -1.29 5.19
CA GLN A 410 5.27 -1.07 3.73
C GLN A 410 6.22 -1.95 2.89
N LEU A 411 7.15 -2.67 3.52
CA LEU A 411 7.99 -3.69 2.89
C LEU A 411 7.48 -5.12 3.15
N PHE A 412 6.40 -5.30 3.93
CA PHE A 412 5.91 -6.62 4.36
C PHE A 412 4.45 -6.92 3.98
N ASP A 413 3.60 -5.91 3.77
CA ASP A 413 2.15 -6.11 3.58
C ASP A 413 1.63 -5.99 2.12
N GLU A 414 2.48 -5.96 1.08
CA GLU A 414 2.02 -6.05 -0.32
C GLU A 414 1.78 -7.52 -0.76
N ILE A 415 0.58 -8.04 -0.48
CA ILE A 415 -0.09 -9.03 -1.35
C ILE A 415 -0.85 -8.21 -2.41
N PRO A 416 -0.75 -8.51 -3.72
CA PRO A 416 -1.35 -7.68 -4.76
C PRO A 416 -2.86 -7.85 -4.78
N GLU A 417 -3.59 -6.84 -4.29
CA GLU A 417 -4.96 -6.62 -4.76
C GLU A 417 -4.90 -5.83 -6.06
N GLN A 418 -5.33 -6.49 -7.12
CA GLN A 418 -5.56 -5.91 -8.43
C GLN A 418 -6.78 -5.01 -8.36
N ASN A 419 -6.50 -3.72 -8.26
CA ASN A 419 -6.97 -2.67 -9.15
C ASN A 419 -6.89 -1.35 -8.37
N ASP A 420 -6.28 -0.36 -9.01
CA ASP A 420 -6.28 1.05 -8.66
C ASP A 420 -5.94 1.45 -7.22
N LEU A 421 -4.67 1.77 -6.95
CA LEU A 421 -4.30 2.75 -5.91
C LEU A 421 -3.01 3.50 -6.29
N SER A 422 -3.17 4.55 -7.10
CA SER A 422 -2.27 5.71 -7.04
C SER A 422 -2.93 6.75 -6.12
N GLU A 423 -2.52 6.81 -4.85
CA GLU A 423 -2.82 7.97 -4.01
C GLU A 423 -1.59 8.89 -3.94
N PHE A 424 -1.61 9.81 -4.90
CA PHE A 424 -1.29 11.24 -4.84
C PHE A 424 -0.56 11.74 -3.60
N ARG A 425 0.72 12.05 -3.77
CA ARG A 425 1.25 13.27 -3.14
C ARG A 425 0.55 14.45 -3.77
N GLN A 426 -0.07 15.30 -2.96
CA GLN A 426 -0.70 16.51 -3.46
C GLN A 426 0.40 17.49 -3.85
N ILE A 427 0.30 18.06 -5.03
CA ILE A 427 1.23 19.08 -5.51
C ILE A 427 0.87 20.39 -4.81
N ALA A 428 1.84 21.00 -4.16
CA ALA A 428 1.70 22.31 -3.53
C ALA A 428 1.54 23.39 -4.60
N LYS A 429 0.79 24.44 -4.28
CA LYS A 429 0.73 25.62 -5.15
C LYS A 429 2.07 26.33 -5.12
N ASP A 430 2.64 26.56 -6.29
CA ASP A 430 3.79 27.46 -6.45
C ASP A 430 3.32 28.92 -6.35
N PRO A 431 3.74 29.68 -5.33
CA PRO A 431 3.36 31.10 -5.19
C PRO A 431 3.79 31.94 -6.39
N THR A 432 4.91 31.59 -7.03
CA THR A 432 5.42 32.31 -8.21
C THR A 432 4.57 32.03 -9.45
N ALA A 433 4.02 30.82 -9.59
CA ALA A 433 3.07 30.48 -10.64
C ALA A 433 1.74 31.22 -10.47
N LEU A 434 1.29 31.37 -9.22
CA LEU A 434 0.11 32.17 -8.89
C LEU A 434 0.31 33.64 -9.24
N GLU A 435 1.47 34.23 -8.91
CA GLU A 435 1.81 35.61 -9.28
C GLU A 435 1.80 35.79 -10.81
N ARG A 436 2.44 34.89 -11.56
CA ARG A 436 2.40 34.91 -13.04
C ARG A 436 0.98 34.81 -13.58
N ALA A 437 0.15 33.92 -13.01
CA ALA A 437 -1.23 33.74 -13.43
C ALA A 437 -2.10 34.98 -13.19
N GLN A 438 -1.81 35.75 -12.13
CA GLN A 438 -2.51 37.00 -11.82
C GLN A 438 -2.15 38.13 -12.79
N ASP A 439 -0.97 38.08 -13.41
CA ASP A 439 -0.55 39.01 -14.47
C ASP A 439 -1.19 38.72 -15.83
N TYR A 440 -1.85 37.56 -16.01
CA TYR A 440 -2.54 37.20 -17.24
C TYR A 440 -3.89 37.91 -17.36
N ILE A 441 -4.11 38.58 -18.48
CA ILE A 441 -5.30 39.43 -18.68
C ILE A 441 -6.39 38.63 -19.39
N GLN A 442 -7.55 38.44 -18.75
CA GLN A 442 -8.71 37.83 -19.41
C GLN A 442 -9.24 38.75 -20.52
N VAL A 443 -9.50 38.17 -21.69
CA VAL A 443 -9.98 38.90 -22.88
C VAL A 443 -11.10 38.15 -23.58
N GLN A 444 -11.93 38.87 -24.32
CA GLN A 444 -12.88 38.27 -25.25
C GLN A 444 -12.31 38.22 -26.66
N THR A 445 -12.63 37.16 -27.39
CA THR A 445 -12.18 36.95 -28.76
C THR A 445 -13.37 36.90 -29.71
N SER A 446 -13.12 37.19 -30.99
CA SER A 446 -14.14 37.21 -32.04
C SER A 446 -14.81 35.86 -32.32
N GLU A 447 -14.23 34.75 -31.85
CA GLU A 447 -14.67 33.38 -32.11
C GLU A 447 -14.35 32.50 -30.88
N ALA A 448 -15.26 31.63 -30.48
CA ALA A 448 -15.08 30.76 -29.30
C ALA A 448 -14.55 29.37 -29.69
N GLY A 449 -13.57 28.86 -28.94
CA GLY A 449 -13.06 27.50 -29.07
C GLY A 449 -12.28 27.18 -30.35
N TYR A 450 -12.32 25.94 -30.81
CA TYR A 450 -11.66 25.50 -32.06
C TYR A 450 -12.46 25.81 -33.34
N ARG A 451 -13.71 26.26 -33.19
CA ARG A 451 -14.72 26.34 -34.27
C ARG A 451 -15.34 27.74 -34.36
N SER A 452 -16.22 27.92 -35.35
CA SER A 452 -17.28 28.95 -35.26
C SER A 452 -18.52 28.33 -34.63
N ALA A 453 -19.38 29.12 -33.99
CA ALA A 453 -20.45 28.70 -33.08
C ALA A 453 -21.37 27.52 -33.50
N MET A 454 -21.34 27.03 -34.74
CA MET A 454 -22.30 26.09 -35.35
C MET A 454 -21.67 24.95 -36.20
N SER A 455 -20.38 24.64 -36.07
CA SER A 455 -19.74 23.50 -36.78
C SER A 455 -19.00 22.57 -35.82
N ASP A 456 -18.94 21.26 -36.11
CA ASP A 456 -18.21 20.30 -35.27
C ASP A 456 -16.71 20.59 -35.21
N GLY A 457 -16.09 20.31 -34.06
CA GLY A 457 -14.64 20.21 -33.96
C GLY A 457 -14.19 18.97 -34.73
N GLY A 458 -13.81 19.13 -35.99
CA GLY A 458 -13.48 17.99 -36.86
C GLY A 458 -12.36 17.11 -36.27
N LYS A 459 -12.31 15.83 -36.67
CA LYS A 459 -11.38 14.79 -36.16
C LYS A 459 -9.92 15.24 -35.99
N ARG A 460 -9.44 16.20 -36.81
CA ARG A 460 -8.08 16.77 -36.70
C ARG A 460 -7.86 17.60 -35.43
N ALA A 461 -8.88 18.30 -34.93
CA ALA A 461 -8.79 19.08 -33.69
C ALA A 461 -8.70 18.16 -32.47
N ALA A 462 -9.49 17.08 -32.46
CA ALA A 462 -9.43 16.03 -31.44
C ALA A 462 -8.01 15.44 -31.33
N ALA A 463 -7.41 15.11 -32.47
CA ALA A 463 -6.07 14.55 -32.54
C ALA A 463 -4.99 15.46 -31.91
N VAL A 464 -5.16 16.79 -31.96
CA VAL A 464 -4.19 17.70 -31.34
C VAL A 464 -4.35 17.76 -29.83
N ASN A 465 -5.58 17.74 -29.32
CA ASN A 465 -5.80 17.63 -27.87
C ASN A 465 -5.24 16.31 -27.34
N HIS A 466 -5.40 15.23 -28.10
CA HIS A 466 -4.78 13.96 -27.74
C HIS A 466 -3.25 14.03 -27.74
N GLN A 467 -2.67 14.71 -28.73
CA GLN A 467 -1.24 14.92 -28.78
C GLN A 467 -0.72 15.76 -27.59
N LEU A 468 -1.52 16.71 -27.11
CA LEU A 468 -1.11 17.66 -26.07
C LEU A 468 -1.40 17.19 -24.64
N LEU A 469 -2.50 16.48 -24.42
CA LEU A 469 -3.03 16.09 -23.10
C LEU A 469 -3.17 14.57 -22.92
N GLY A 470 -2.88 13.74 -23.94
CA GLY A 470 -2.91 12.28 -23.81
C GLY A 470 -4.14 11.60 -24.41
N ASP A 471 -4.51 10.43 -23.92
CA ASP A 471 -5.60 9.62 -24.47
C ASP A 471 -7.00 10.09 -24.01
N ASP A 472 -8.05 9.42 -24.50
CA ASP A 472 -9.45 9.70 -24.15
C ASP A 472 -9.73 9.59 -22.64
N GLU A 473 -9.05 8.67 -21.94
CA GLU A 473 -9.23 8.46 -20.51
C GLU A 473 -8.68 9.65 -19.71
N ALA A 474 -7.47 10.11 -20.06
CA ALA A 474 -6.85 11.29 -19.46
C ALA A 474 -7.69 12.57 -19.68
N LEU A 475 -8.21 12.77 -20.88
CA LEU A 475 -9.05 13.93 -21.21
C LEU A 475 -10.32 14.00 -20.35
N GLN A 476 -10.99 12.88 -20.12
CA GLN A 476 -12.19 12.83 -19.28
C GLN A 476 -11.89 13.17 -17.82
N ILE A 477 -10.73 12.74 -17.32
CA ILE A 477 -10.26 13.10 -15.98
C ILE A 477 -9.95 14.61 -15.88
N TYR A 478 -9.23 15.16 -16.86
CA TYR A 478 -8.79 16.57 -16.85
C TYR A 478 -9.92 17.58 -16.98
N LYS A 479 -11.02 17.18 -17.62
CA LYS A 479 -12.25 17.97 -17.74
C LYS A 479 -12.75 18.50 -16.40
N VAL A 480 -12.57 17.75 -15.31
CA VAL A 480 -12.95 18.15 -13.96
C VAL A 480 -12.22 19.42 -13.54
N ALA A 481 -10.90 19.49 -13.79
CA ALA A 481 -10.06 20.64 -13.45
C ALA A 481 -10.45 21.89 -14.26
N PHE A 482 -10.74 21.71 -15.56
CA PHE A 482 -11.18 22.79 -16.44
C PHE A 482 -12.53 23.37 -15.98
N ARG A 483 -13.49 22.52 -15.60
CA ARG A 483 -14.79 22.95 -15.07
C ARG A 483 -14.65 23.69 -13.74
N ALA A 484 -13.79 23.20 -12.85
CA ALA A 484 -13.48 23.89 -11.59
C ALA A 484 -12.89 25.28 -11.85
N LEU A 485 -11.97 25.39 -12.81
CA LEU A 485 -11.36 26.66 -13.20
C LEU A 485 -12.40 27.64 -13.76
N PHE A 486 -13.28 27.19 -14.66
CA PHE A 486 -14.35 28.04 -15.19
C PHE A 486 -15.32 28.51 -14.12
N LYS A 487 -15.63 27.66 -13.14
CA LYS A 487 -16.45 28.06 -11.99
C LYS A 487 -15.74 29.12 -11.15
N LYS A 488 -14.44 28.95 -10.90
CA LYS A 488 -13.63 29.90 -10.12
C LYS A 488 -13.51 31.26 -10.78
N VAL A 489 -13.28 31.29 -12.10
CA VAL A 489 -13.13 32.53 -12.86
C VAL A 489 -14.46 33.12 -13.34
N GLY A 490 -15.55 32.36 -13.26
CA GLY A 490 -16.89 32.70 -13.72
C GLY A 490 -17.67 33.57 -12.72
N GLY A 491 -17.29 34.84 -12.59
CA GLY A 491 -18.03 35.85 -11.83
C GLY A 491 -18.61 36.99 -12.68
N PRO A 492 -19.32 37.97 -12.09
CA PRO A 492 -19.97 39.08 -12.81
C PRO A 492 -19.02 39.97 -13.64
N LYS A 493 -17.72 39.93 -13.37
CA LYS A 493 -16.67 40.68 -14.08
C LYS A 493 -15.86 39.80 -15.06
N SER A 494 -16.21 38.53 -15.19
CA SER A 494 -15.50 37.55 -16.01
C SER A 494 -15.70 37.82 -17.49
N GLN A 495 -14.69 37.46 -18.29
CA GLN A 495 -14.79 37.41 -19.76
C GLN A 495 -15.01 35.98 -20.27
N LEU A 496 -15.41 35.05 -19.39
CA LEU A 496 -15.77 33.68 -19.75
C LEU A 496 -16.96 33.68 -20.72
N ILE A 497 -16.79 33.01 -21.86
CA ILE A 497 -17.81 32.91 -22.90
C ILE A 497 -18.51 31.55 -22.78
N PHE A 498 -19.84 31.58 -22.78
CA PHE A 498 -20.70 30.40 -22.83
C PHE A 498 -21.36 30.35 -24.21
N ASN A 499 -21.17 29.24 -24.91
CA ASN A 499 -21.83 29.02 -26.20
C ASN A 499 -22.69 27.76 -26.13
N GLU A 500 -23.97 27.88 -26.45
CA GLU A 500 -24.87 26.73 -26.52
C GLU A 500 -24.72 26.03 -27.87
N PHE A 501 -24.43 24.75 -27.83
CA PHE A 501 -24.29 23.88 -28.98
C PHE A 501 -25.38 22.81 -28.96
N LYS A 502 -26.21 22.75 -29.99
CA LYS A 502 -27.19 21.69 -30.15
C LYS A 502 -26.64 20.58 -31.04
N HIS A 503 -26.23 19.47 -30.44
CA HIS A 503 -25.82 18.29 -31.19
C HIS A 503 -27.03 17.70 -31.94
N PRO A 504 -26.88 17.25 -33.22
CA PRO A 504 -28.01 16.77 -34.03
C PRO A 504 -28.81 15.61 -33.41
N GLN A 505 -28.16 14.79 -32.58
CA GLN A 505 -28.74 13.62 -31.93
C GLN A 505 -29.03 13.84 -30.42
N ALA A 506 -28.66 15.00 -29.85
CA ALA A 506 -28.99 15.32 -28.47
C ALA A 506 -30.36 16.02 -28.39
N SER A 507 -31.17 15.66 -27.38
CA SER A 507 -32.49 16.26 -27.17
C SER A 507 -32.40 17.71 -26.67
N HIS A 508 -31.28 18.08 -26.06
CA HIS A 508 -31.05 19.40 -25.47
C HIS A 508 -29.71 20.00 -25.92
N PRO A 509 -29.59 21.34 -25.96
CA PRO A 509 -28.32 22.01 -26.19
C PRO A 509 -27.35 21.78 -25.02
N VAL A 510 -26.07 21.67 -25.34
CA VAL A 510 -24.95 21.52 -24.41
C VAL A 510 -24.14 22.81 -24.38
N THR A 511 -23.64 23.21 -23.22
CA THR A 511 -22.91 24.47 -23.05
C THR A 511 -21.41 24.26 -23.19
N GLU A 512 -20.82 24.82 -24.24
CA GLU A 512 -19.38 24.97 -24.41
C GLU A 512 -18.88 26.14 -23.56
N HIS A 513 -17.80 25.88 -22.80
CA HIS A 513 -17.14 26.87 -21.96
C HIS A 513 -15.82 27.28 -22.62
N TYR A 514 -15.59 28.57 -22.78
CA TYR A 514 -14.39 29.10 -23.43
C TYR A 514 -13.81 30.31 -22.70
N LEU A 515 -12.51 30.26 -22.43
CA LEU A 515 -11.76 31.30 -21.75
C LEU A 515 -10.48 31.63 -22.52
N ALA A 516 -10.13 32.92 -22.59
CA ALA A 516 -8.93 33.39 -23.26
C ALA A 516 -8.14 34.38 -22.39
N TYR A 517 -6.83 34.21 -22.39
CA TYR A 517 -5.86 35.03 -21.66
C TYR A 517 -4.85 35.66 -22.60
N LEU A 518 -4.61 36.95 -22.42
CA LEU A 518 -3.53 37.67 -23.04
C LEU A 518 -2.30 37.63 -22.12
N ILE A 519 -1.23 37.01 -22.62
CA ILE A 519 0.02 36.76 -21.90
C ILE A 519 1.04 37.84 -22.30
N PRO A 520 1.47 38.71 -21.38
CA PRO A 520 2.43 39.76 -21.68
C PRO A 520 3.80 39.16 -22.03
N MET A 521 4.43 39.67 -23.10
CA MET A 521 5.77 39.24 -23.54
C MET A 521 6.71 40.46 -23.55
N PRO A 522 7.80 40.46 -22.76
CA PRO A 522 8.74 41.57 -22.75
C PRO A 522 9.37 41.80 -24.12
N GLY A 523 9.15 42.99 -24.70
CA GLY A 523 9.75 43.38 -25.99
C GLY A 523 9.11 42.77 -27.24
N ASP A 524 8.03 42.01 -27.10
CA ASP A 524 7.32 41.32 -28.19
C ASP A 524 5.81 41.56 -28.13
N ASP A 525 5.08 41.21 -29.20
CA ASP A 525 3.63 41.18 -29.15
C ASP A 525 3.13 40.11 -28.15
N PRO A 526 2.11 40.40 -27.32
CA PRO A 526 1.60 39.45 -26.34
C PRO A 526 1.04 38.20 -27.02
N MET A 527 1.11 37.06 -26.34
CA MET A 527 0.53 35.80 -26.82
C MET A 527 -0.92 35.65 -26.34
N LEU A 528 -1.73 34.94 -27.09
CA LEU A 528 -3.11 34.62 -26.72
C LEU A 528 -3.22 33.13 -26.39
N PHE A 529 -3.49 32.81 -25.13
CA PHE A 529 -3.76 31.45 -24.66
C PHE A 529 -5.27 31.22 -24.56
N CYS A 530 -5.74 30.12 -25.12
CA CYS A 530 -7.15 29.77 -25.19
C CYS A 530 -7.39 28.39 -24.59
N LEU A 531 -8.43 28.25 -23.77
CA LEU A 531 -8.84 26.97 -23.21
C LEU A 531 -10.36 26.82 -23.16
N GLY A 532 -10.85 25.58 -23.16
CA GLY A 532 -12.28 25.30 -23.12
C GLY A 532 -12.62 23.83 -22.89
N VAL A 533 -13.91 23.55 -22.81
CA VAL A 533 -14.48 22.19 -22.84
C VAL A 533 -15.57 22.18 -23.92
N GLY A 534 -15.42 21.33 -24.94
CA GLY A 534 -16.26 21.36 -26.14
C GLY A 534 -16.40 20.01 -26.87
N TYR A 535 -17.25 19.98 -27.90
CA TYR A 535 -17.53 18.77 -28.69
C TYR A 535 -16.47 18.54 -29.77
N PHE A 536 -15.97 17.32 -29.84
CA PHE A 536 -15.17 16.84 -30.96
C PHE A 536 -15.87 15.65 -31.63
N GLU A 537 -15.81 15.60 -32.95
CA GLU A 537 -16.44 14.54 -33.74
C GLU A 537 -15.78 13.18 -33.43
N LYS A 538 -16.54 12.24 -32.83
CA LYS A 538 -16.12 10.86 -32.51
C LYS A 538 -17.04 9.84 -33.21
N ASP A 539 -16.49 8.68 -33.56
CA ASP A 539 -17.26 7.57 -34.17
C ASP A 539 -18.08 6.87 -33.08
N LEU A 540 -19.31 7.34 -32.84
CA LEU A 540 -20.18 6.87 -31.76
C LEU A 540 -21.01 5.65 -32.16
N GLN A 541 -20.93 4.57 -31.37
CA GLN A 541 -21.91 3.47 -31.41
C GLN A 541 -22.90 3.64 -30.24
N TRP A 542 -24.03 4.28 -30.53
CA TRP A 542 -25.10 4.48 -29.53
C TRP A 542 -25.73 3.14 -29.16
N LYS A 543 -25.80 2.83 -27.87
CA LYS A 543 -26.63 1.74 -27.33
C LYS A 543 -28.00 2.32 -26.95
N ASP A 544 -29.07 1.62 -27.30
CA ASP A 544 -30.46 2.08 -27.13
C ASP A 544 -30.89 2.35 -25.67
N GLU A 545 -30.09 1.92 -24.70
CA GLU A 545 -30.35 2.03 -23.26
C GLU A 545 -29.89 3.38 -22.66
N ASP A 546 -29.04 4.14 -23.35
CA ASP A 546 -28.47 5.42 -22.86
C ASP A 546 -29.35 6.64 -23.22
N LYS A 547 -30.67 6.56 -23.00
CA LYS A 547 -31.64 7.56 -23.50
C LYS A 547 -31.79 8.84 -22.66
N ASP A 548 -31.11 8.96 -21.52
CA ASP A 548 -31.05 10.23 -20.78
C ASP A 548 -30.05 11.18 -21.46
N THR A 549 -30.56 11.89 -22.45
CA THR A 549 -29.80 12.54 -23.53
C THR A 549 -29.00 13.78 -23.10
N HIS A 550 -29.21 14.29 -21.88
CA HIS A 550 -28.40 15.36 -21.29
C HIS A 550 -27.01 14.88 -20.88
N SER A 551 -26.91 13.71 -20.24
CA SER A 551 -25.63 13.20 -19.76
C SER A 551 -24.75 12.74 -20.92
N VAL A 552 -25.35 12.20 -21.98
CA VAL A 552 -24.62 11.57 -23.08
C VAL A 552 -23.79 12.55 -23.89
N ALA A 553 -24.36 13.67 -24.33
CA ALA A 553 -23.59 14.66 -25.07
C ALA A 553 -22.55 15.37 -24.16
N ASP A 554 -22.88 15.50 -22.87
CA ASP A 554 -21.96 16.03 -21.88
C ASP A 554 -20.80 15.05 -21.62
N ILE A 555 -21.00 13.73 -21.66
CA ILE A 555 -19.94 12.70 -21.63
C ILE A 555 -18.97 12.90 -22.81
N TYR A 556 -19.46 13.28 -23.99
CA TYR A 556 -18.65 13.46 -25.20
C TYR A 556 -18.04 14.87 -25.37
N MET A 557 -18.06 15.70 -24.33
CA MET A 557 -17.29 16.95 -24.27
C MET A 557 -15.89 16.67 -23.75
N ASP A 558 -14.84 17.14 -24.44
CA ASP A 558 -13.45 17.02 -23.98
C ASP A 558 -12.81 18.40 -23.71
N PRO A 559 -11.85 18.49 -22.76
CA PRO A 559 -11.08 19.69 -22.52
C PRO A 559 -10.07 19.95 -23.63
N TYR A 560 -9.73 21.22 -23.85
CA TYR A 560 -8.77 21.61 -24.86
C TYR A 560 -8.04 22.92 -24.52
N CYS A 561 -6.82 23.08 -25.02
CA CYS A 561 -6.09 24.35 -25.00
C CYS A 561 -5.23 24.56 -26.26
N PHE A 562 -4.97 25.82 -26.60
CA PHE A 562 -4.07 26.19 -27.70
C PHE A 562 -3.49 27.60 -27.51
N LEU A 563 -2.35 27.86 -28.17
CA LEU A 563 -1.63 29.12 -28.11
C LEU A 563 -1.64 29.83 -29.48
N MET A 564 -1.76 31.17 -29.48
CA MET A 564 -1.80 31.99 -30.69
C MET A 564 -0.86 33.20 -30.62
N ARG A 565 -0.29 33.61 -31.76
CA ARG A 565 0.60 34.79 -31.89
C ARG A 565 0.13 35.73 -33.02
N VAL A 566 0.61 36.96 -33.00
CA VAL A 566 0.28 38.04 -33.95
C VAL A 566 0.96 37.86 -35.34
N ARG A 567 1.76 36.81 -35.54
CA ARG A 567 2.56 36.58 -36.77
C ARG A 567 2.08 35.38 -37.59
N ASN A 568 2.53 35.38 -38.85
CA ASN A 568 1.97 34.63 -39.98
C ASN A 568 2.97 33.57 -40.50
N GLU A 569 3.56 32.76 -39.62
CA GLU A 569 4.48 31.70 -40.00
C GLU A 569 3.80 30.33 -39.86
N ASP A 570 3.61 29.69 -41.01
CA ASP A 570 3.17 28.32 -41.30
C ASP A 570 2.04 27.69 -40.46
N ASN A 571 0.82 27.83 -41.01
CA ASN A 571 -0.41 27.13 -40.64
C ASN A 571 -0.21 25.59 -40.75
N VAL A 572 -0.89 24.70 -40.01
CA VAL A 572 -2.32 24.68 -39.65
C VAL A 572 -2.51 23.89 -38.34
N MET A 573 -3.00 24.57 -37.31
CA MET A 573 -4.02 23.99 -36.42
C MET A 573 -5.38 24.32 -37.02
N SER A 574 -6.38 23.45 -36.87
CA SER A 574 -7.75 23.68 -37.38
C SER A 574 -8.49 24.86 -36.72
N ALA A 575 -7.87 25.53 -35.74
CA ALA A 575 -8.41 26.71 -35.09
C ALA A 575 -8.35 27.94 -36.02
N ARG A 576 -9.49 28.61 -36.23
CA ARG A 576 -9.55 29.89 -36.97
C ARG A 576 -8.72 30.98 -36.26
N SER A 577 -8.33 32.03 -36.98
CA SER A 577 -7.71 33.21 -36.35
C SER A 577 -8.68 33.93 -35.41
N ARG A 578 -8.14 34.74 -34.49
CA ARG A 578 -8.91 35.47 -33.47
C ARG A 578 -8.54 36.95 -33.49
N LYS A 579 -9.54 37.82 -33.32
CA LYS A 579 -9.34 39.24 -32.97
C LYS A 579 -9.86 39.48 -31.56
N LEU A 580 -9.26 40.43 -30.85
CA LEU A 580 -9.71 40.79 -29.50
C LEU A 580 -10.90 41.75 -29.57
N ILE A 581 -11.95 41.46 -28.79
CA ILE A 581 -13.07 42.37 -28.58
C ILE A 581 -12.65 43.34 -27.48
N THR A 582 -12.00 44.43 -27.88
CA THR A 582 -11.46 45.45 -26.97
C THR A 582 -11.58 46.86 -27.56
N ASP A 583 -11.60 47.86 -26.69
CA ASP A 583 -11.53 49.27 -27.07
C ASP A 583 -10.08 49.78 -27.18
N ASP A 584 -9.09 48.98 -26.78
CA ASP A 584 -7.67 49.30 -26.98
C ASP A 584 -7.30 49.20 -28.46
N LYS A 585 -7.15 50.36 -29.12
CA LYS A 585 -6.77 50.47 -30.53
C LYS A 585 -5.47 49.73 -30.88
N ARG A 586 -4.53 49.56 -29.95
CA ARG A 586 -3.26 48.84 -30.21
C ARG A 586 -3.44 47.33 -30.33
N LEU A 587 -4.49 46.79 -29.71
CA LEU A 587 -4.77 45.35 -29.65
C LEU A 587 -5.95 44.96 -30.55
N LYS A 588 -6.90 45.88 -30.75
CA LYS A 588 -8.13 45.68 -31.53
C LYS A 588 -7.89 45.27 -32.99
N ASP A 589 -6.84 45.80 -33.61
CA ASP A 589 -6.54 45.55 -35.02
C ASP A 589 -5.62 44.34 -35.25
N LYS A 590 -5.13 43.70 -34.17
CA LYS A 590 -4.24 42.53 -34.26
C LYS A 590 -5.05 41.26 -34.51
N GLU A 591 -4.54 40.43 -35.42
CA GLU A 591 -5.06 39.09 -35.70
C GLU A 591 -4.12 38.05 -35.09
N TYR A 592 -4.65 37.21 -34.21
CA TYR A 592 -3.94 36.13 -33.53
C TYR A 592 -4.17 34.82 -34.29
N LYS A 593 -3.08 34.13 -34.65
CA LYS A 593 -3.10 32.87 -35.40
C LYS A 593 -2.52 31.75 -34.55
N ALA A 594 -3.15 30.58 -34.63
CA ALA A 594 -2.77 29.42 -33.82
C ALA A 594 -1.38 28.93 -34.19
N VAL A 595 -0.57 28.67 -33.17
CA VAL A 595 0.79 28.15 -33.32
C VAL A 595 0.74 26.63 -33.39
N ASN A 596 1.61 26.05 -34.21
CA ASN A 596 1.76 24.61 -34.29
C ASN A 596 2.46 24.06 -33.03
N LEU A 597 1.72 23.31 -32.22
CA LEU A 597 2.22 22.71 -30.97
C LEU A 597 3.09 21.45 -31.19
N ARG A 598 3.42 21.09 -32.43
CA ARG A 598 4.46 20.08 -32.71
C ARG A 598 5.86 20.54 -32.31
N ASN A 599 6.07 21.85 -32.18
CA ASN A 599 7.32 22.39 -31.66
C ASN A 599 7.31 22.32 -30.13
N GLU A 600 8.27 21.60 -29.56
CA GLU A 600 8.39 21.34 -28.12
C GLU A 600 8.42 22.63 -27.27
N ALA A 601 8.99 23.72 -27.78
CA ALA A 601 9.01 25.00 -27.08
C ALA A 601 7.61 25.61 -26.95
N TYR A 602 6.77 25.48 -27.99
CA TYR A 602 5.41 26.01 -27.98
C TYR A 602 4.42 25.10 -27.25
N SER A 603 4.60 23.77 -27.31
CA SER A 603 3.83 22.85 -26.46
C SER A 603 4.16 23.04 -24.99
N GLY A 604 5.46 23.14 -24.64
CA GLY A 604 5.92 23.42 -23.29
C GLY A 604 5.37 24.74 -22.76
N ALA A 605 5.40 25.81 -23.57
CA ALA A 605 4.80 27.10 -23.20
C ALA A 605 3.28 27.00 -23.00
N CYS A 606 2.56 26.28 -23.87
CA CYS A 606 1.11 26.08 -23.76
C CYS A 606 0.74 25.36 -22.44
N LEU A 607 1.46 24.29 -22.11
CA LEU A 607 1.24 23.52 -20.88
C LEU A 607 1.68 24.28 -19.63
N GLY A 608 2.77 25.05 -19.71
CA GLY A 608 3.23 25.90 -18.61
C GLY A 608 2.24 27.01 -18.27
N ILE A 609 1.64 27.66 -19.28
CA ILE A 609 0.59 28.66 -19.05
C ILE A 609 -0.66 28.01 -18.45
N LEU A 610 -1.04 26.81 -18.90
CA LEU A 610 -2.16 26.07 -18.30
C LEU A 610 -1.88 25.75 -16.82
N LEU A 611 -0.65 25.33 -16.51
CA LEU A 611 -0.22 25.05 -15.14
C LEU A 611 -0.34 26.30 -14.26
N ASP A 612 0.20 27.44 -14.71
CA ASP A 612 0.07 28.72 -14.00
C ASP A 612 -1.40 29.07 -13.75
N VAL A 613 -2.26 29.01 -14.78
CA VAL A 613 -3.68 29.38 -14.66
C VAL A 613 -4.44 28.48 -13.67
N LEU A 614 -4.11 27.18 -13.57
CA LEU A 614 -4.73 26.29 -12.59
C LEU A 614 -4.41 26.70 -11.14
N HIS A 615 -3.34 27.45 -10.88
CA HIS A 615 -3.02 27.95 -9.53
C HIS A 615 -4.06 28.95 -9.01
N LEU A 616 -4.92 29.50 -9.88
CA LEU A 616 -6.04 30.37 -9.49
C LEU A 616 -7.18 29.62 -8.78
N LEU A 617 -7.22 28.29 -8.83
CA LEU A 617 -8.22 27.46 -8.14
C LEU A 617 -8.17 27.69 -6.63
N ASP A 618 -9.30 27.55 -5.95
CA ASP A 618 -9.31 27.50 -4.47
C ASP A 618 -8.72 26.17 -3.98
N ASP A 619 -8.26 26.11 -2.74
CA ASP A 619 -7.52 24.94 -2.22
C ASP A 619 -8.33 23.64 -2.35
N SER A 620 -9.65 23.68 -2.12
CA SER A 620 -10.52 22.51 -2.30
C SER A 620 -10.58 22.00 -3.75
N ASP A 621 -10.58 22.90 -4.73
CA ASP A 621 -10.66 22.55 -6.15
C ASP A 621 -9.26 22.20 -6.71
N TRP A 622 -8.22 22.77 -6.12
CA TRP A 622 -6.81 22.45 -6.37
C TRP A 622 -6.48 21.03 -5.90
N GLU A 623 -6.91 20.65 -4.69
CA GLU A 623 -6.71 19.33 -4.09
C GLU A 623 -7.57 18.23 -4.73
N ALA A 624 -8.55 18.59 -5.57
CA ALA A 624 -9.44 17.63 -6.20
C ALA A 624 -8.65 16.60 -7.05
N PRO A 625 -9.00 15.30 -7.00
CA PRO A 625 -8.21 14.25 -7.66
C PRO A 625 -7.99 14.45 -9.16
N GLY A 626 -9.01 14.93 -9.90
CA GLY A 626 -8.88 15.24 -11.33
C GLY A 626 -7.93 16.39 -11.60
N THR A 627 -7.89 17.38 -10.70
CA THR A 627 -6.94 18.51 -10.75
C THR A 627 -5.53 18.05 -10.45
N GLN A 628 -5.33 17.26 -9.38
CA GLN A 628 -4.02 16.71 -9.02
C GLN A 628 -3.43 15.81 -10.11
N LYS A 629 -4.28 15.01 -10.79
CA LYS A 629 -3.90 14.22 -11.98
C LYS A 629 -3.40 15.10 -13.12
N LEU A 630 -4.11 16.19 -13.42
CA LEU A 630 -3.70 17.14 -14.45
C LEU A 630 -2.40 17.85 -14.07
N LEU A 631 -2.27 18.31 -12.83
CA LEU A 631 -1.05 18.98 -12.35
C LEU A 631 0.17 18.08 -12.48
N ALA A 632 0.09 16.82 -12.03
CA ALA A 632 1.19 15.86 -12.15
C ALA A 632 1.62 15.65 -13.60
N PHE A 633 0.65 15.55 -14.51
CA PHE A 633 0.92 15.49 -15.94
C PHE A 633 1.63 16.76 -16.44
N LEU A 634 1.11 17.94 -16.09
CA LEU A 634 1.68 19.21 -16.54
C LEU A 634 3.12 19.39 -16.06
N PHE A 635 3.42 19.15 -14.78
CA PHE A 635 4.77 19.24 -14.24
C PHE A 635 5.75 18.26 -14.93
N SER A 636 5.30 17.03 -15.20
CA SER A 636 6.10 16.06 -15.96
C SER A 636 6.33 16.50 -17.41
N ALA A 637 5.31 17.07 -18.06
CA ALA A 637 5.37 17.46 -19.46
C ALA A 637 6.17 18.75 -19.70
N THR A 638 6.19 19.66 -18.72
CA THR A 638 7.01 20.89 -18.75
C THR A 638 8.43 20.68 -18.22
N GLY A 639 8.74 19.50 -17.68
CA GLY A 639 10.04 19.19 -17.07
C GLY A 639 10.32 19.99 -15.80
N THR A 640 9.28 20.54 -15.17
CA THR A 640 9.39 21.29 -13.91
C THR A 640 9.15 20.34 -12.74
N THR A 641 9.96 20.46 -11.69
CA THR A 641 9.77 19.65 -10.48
C THR A 641 8.69 20.28 -9.61
N PRO A 642 7.58 19.59 -9.34
CA PRO A 642 6.57 20.10 -8.41
C PRO A 642 7.08 20.02 -6.97
N GLU A 643 6.72 21.03 -6.18
CA GLU A 643 6.73 20.91 -4.73
C GLU A 643 5.49 20.13 -4.30
N TYR A 644 5.62 19.26 -3.31
CA TYR A 644 4.52 18.42 -2.83
C TYR A 644 4.20 18.81 -1.38
N LEU A 645 2.90 18.85 -1.05
CA LEU A 645 2.39 19.07 0.30
C LEU A 645 2.70 17.88 1.22
#